data_AF-A0A9W6NR92-F1
#
_entry.id   AF-A0A9W6NR92-F1
#
_cell.length_a   1.000
_cell.length_b   1.000
_cell.length_c   1.000
_cell.angle_alpha   90.00
_cell.angle_beta   90.00
_cell.angle_gamma   90.00
#
_symmetry.space_group_name_H-M   'P 1'
#
loop_
_entity.id
_entity.type
_entity.pdbx_description
1 polymer ?
#
loop_
_entity_poly.entity_id
_entity_poly.type
_entity_poly.pdbx_seq_one_letter_code
_entity_poly.pdbx_strand_id
1 'polypeptide(L)'
;MALLAERDGSDTRPQRAGGRLRGRWSSGWWPAGLVFAVTGAVLHAYGVSVVTYLAFALYVGLAVTVPGMLLWRLIHRGSRGLGEDLAVGTAVGYGLEVLAYVPARAAGFPLASLTVPVGVIAAFVAITKLRRSYWRCAERAPMAHSWTLAGTALVLLFWSTVYYRHHGFGWPSYGKPDIDLTFHLAMVGELKHHMGLVTPWVVSEPIYYHWFAYADMAAASWATGIEPYVLVTRLSMLPVMFALVVAVAAVGRRVGGSWPAGALTALATFFALSPDPYGWVQDLFYRDYGFNATDDGSNLRLTLWTSPTQTFGALLFVPLMLILLDLLREHGGDRRRRIALLLLPAAVMGAKASFLPTLLCGLLLVVAAHFARHRRLHRVAAAALAVVLGWLVFAQLVLFGGKSQGLGLGPLDAMRRNPAGVTTHYTEDPRLYRLLVLLALTVLGWLAIWGGAFGLRRRLLEPDALLLLGLGLAGFTALVLFGHSGGQAEGFFLQGARPYLAALAVWGIVRFFERPSGLLAFGAGLATVFVLRLATGGDVPLIGPSRGAVAVTVALVWPWAVPAAVALGGLLIARRRPVFFGLVAVFLLGCTAPTAVRQVVYAAEDGRDNGWSERADLWPIVTQGTLEAGRWLRDHSSPNDLVATNMHCAYEGRRGHSPCDRRHFGIAAYSERRVLVESWAYTAAAHEQEAIQGVPQEHTVYWHPQVLADNDNAFSNPSAASIGVLRDRYRVRWLFTEDDIMPPSPELSRYATLMYRSGACAVYRI
;
A
#
# COMPACT_ATOMS: atom_id res chain seq x y z
N MET A 1 62.82 -27.65 -52.44
CA MET A 1 61.35 -27.81 -52.37
C MET A 1 60.78 -26.62 -51.59
N ALA A 2 59.87 -25.86 -52.21
CA ALA A 2 58.98 -24.84 -51.64
C ALA A 2 59.57 -23.58 -50.93
N LEU A 3 59.82 -22.56 -51.77
CA LEU A 3 59.55 -21.10 -51.66
C LEU A 3 59.34 -20.39 -50.28
N LEU A 4 60.18 -19.34 -50.06
CA LEU A 4 59.92 -17.94 -49.58
C LEU A 4 59.20 -17.73 -48.21
N ALA A 5 59.46 -16.73 -47.33
CA ALA A 5 60.31 -15.54 -47.30
C ALA A 5 60.35 -14.93 -45.86
N GLU A 6 61.47 -14.26 -45.56
CA GLU A 6 61.73 -12.99 -44.83
C GLU A 6 60.84 -12.41 -43.69
N ARG A 7 61.55 -12.12 -42.58
CA ARG A 7 61.80 -10.84 -41.86
C ARG A 7 60.79 -10.13 -40.94
N ASP A 8 61.38 -9.74 -39.79
CA ASP A 8 61.28 -8.51 -38.99
C ASP A 8 59.91 -8.12 -38.40
N GLY A 9 59.77 -7.70 -37.14
CA GLY A 9 60.70 -7.05 -36.23
C GLY A 9 59.99 -5.82 -35.64
N SER A 10 60.00 -5.69 -34.30
CA SER A 10 59.39 -4.62 -33.48
C SER A 10 57.85 -4.61 -33.47
N ASP A 11 57.14 -4.34 -32.37
CA ASP A 11 57.39 -3.28 -31.42
C ASP A 11 56.53 -3.50 -30.15
N THR A 12 57.13 -3.28 -29.00
CA THR A 12 56.49 -3.30 -27.69
C THR A 12 55.49 -2.15 -27.56
N ARG A 13 54.19 -2.45 -27.37
CA ARG A 13 53.25 -1.49 -26.77
C ARG A 13 52.35 -2.12 -25.71
N PRO A 14 52.22 -1.50 -24.52
CA PRO A 14 51.38 -2.00 -23.44
C PRO A 14 49.92 -1.60 -23.68
N GLN A 15 49.05 -2.53 -24.08
CA GLN A 15 47.61 -2.32 -24.00
C GLN A 15 47.11 -2.53 -22.56
N ARG A 16 47.44 -1.59 -21.67
CA ARG A 16 46.79 -1.41 -20.36
C ARG A 16 46.32 0.04 -20.24
N ALA A 17 45.19 0.39 -20.86
CA ALA A 17 44.45 1.62 -20.54
C ALA A 17 42.97 1.64 -20.96
N GLY A 18 42.52 0.79 -21.90
CA GLY A 18 41.13 0.82 -22.40
C GLY A 18 40.08 0.06 -21.58
N GLY A 19 40.49 -0.88 -20.71
CA GLY A 19 39.56 -1.77 -19.98
C GLY A 19 38.98 -1.18 -18.68
N ARG A 20 39.60 -0.15 -18.11
CA ARG A 20 39.18 0.42 -16.82
C ARG A 20 38.01 1.41 -16.92
N LEU A 21 37.82 2.05 -18.08
CA LEU A 21 36.72 2.99 -18.29
C LEU A 21 35.42 2.27 -18.70
N ARG A 22 35.48 1.23 -19.55
CA ARG A 22 34.29 0.38 -19.86
C ARG A 22 33.80 -0.42 -18.65
N GLY A 23 34.70 -0.84 -17.75
CA GLY A 23 34.32 -1.55 -16.52
C GLY A 23 33.69 -0.67 -15.43
N ARG A 24 33.84 0.66 -15.50
CA ARG A 24 33.24 1.60 -14.52
C ARG A 24 31.76 1.85 -14.80
N TRP A 25 31.33 1.87 -16.07
CA TRP A 25 29.94 2.13 -16.46
C TRP A 25 29.07 0.86 -16.53
N SER A 26 29.69 -0.33 -16.49
CA SER A 26 28.99 -1.63 -16.45
C SER A 26 28.58 -2.06 -15.03
N SER A 27 28.70 -1.18 -14.04
CA SER A 27 28.31 -1.46 -12.67
C SER A 27 26.79 -1.32 -12.53
N GLY A 28 26.10 -2.41 -12.19
CA GLY A 28 24.64 -2.43 -11.91
C GLY A 28 24.21 -1.55 -10.72
N TRP A 29 25.14 -0.80 -10.13
CA TRP A 29 24.91 0.15 -9.05
C TRP A 29 24.62 1.58 -9.51
N TRP A 30 24.99 1.96 -10.73
CA TRP A 30 24.63 3.28 -11.27
C TRP A 30 23.12 3.55 -11.24
N PRO A 31 22.25 2.58 -11.61
CA PRO A 31 20.80 2.78 -11.49
C PRO A 31 20.36 3.04 -10.04
N ALA A 32 20.91 2.30 -9.07
CA ALA A 32 20.59 2.48 -7.66
C ALA A 32 21.09 3.83 -7.11
N GLY A 33 22.31 4.23 -7.48
CA GLY A 33 22.88 5.53 -7.12
C GLY A 33 22.09 6.70 -7.70
N LEU A 34 21.59 6.57 -8.94
CA LEU A 34 20.69 7.55 -9.55
C LEU A 34 19.38 7.66 -8.78
N VAL A 35 18.71 6.53 -8.48
CA VAL A 35 17.48 6.54 -7.68
C VAL A 35 17.73 7.23 -6.34
N PHE A 36 18.80 6.87 -5.62
CA PHE A 36 19.14 7.48 -4.34
C PHE A 36 19.39 9.00 -4.44
N ALA A 37 20.11 9.45 -5.47
CA ALA A 37 20.40 10.87 -5.67
C ALA A 37 19.14 11.67 -6.04
N VAL A 38 18.31 11.15 -6.96
CA VAL A 38 17.05 11.79 -7.36
C VAL A 38 16.05 11.79 -6.21
N THR A 39 15.97 10.73 -5.41
CA THR A 39 15.15 10.71 -4.19
C THR A 39 15.57 11.80 -3.21
N GLY A 40 16.87 11.96 -2.95
CA GLY A 40 17.38 13.04 -2.10
C GLY A 40 17.03 14.43 -2.63
N ALA A 41 17.17 14.64 -3.95
CA ALA A 41 16.83 15.92 -4.59
C ALA A 41 15.34 16.24 -4.53
N VAL A 42 14.47 15.25 -4.81
CA VAL A 42 13.01 15.40 -4.73
C VAL A 42 12.59 15.67 -3.28
N LEU A 43 13.08 14.89 -2.32
CA LEU A 43 12.76 15.10 -0.90
C LEU A 43 13.20 16.49 -0.42
N HIS A 44 14.36 16.96 -0.86
CA HIS A 44 14.83 18.30 -0.57
C HIS A 44 13.92 19.39 -1.17
N ALA A 45 13.49 19.22 -2.41
CA ALA A 45 12.53 20.13 -3.06
C ALA A 45 11.17 20.17 -2.34
N TYR A 46 10.80 19.10 -1.63
CA TYR A 46 9.56 18.97 -0.85
C TYR A 46 9.76 19.13 0.67
N GLY A 47 10.78 19.89 1.08
CA GLY A 47 10.94 20.39 2.44
C GLY A 47 11.70 19.47 3.41
N VAL A 48 12.26 18.35 2.96
CA VAL A 48 13.07 17.47 3.82
C VAL A 48 14.53 17.90 3.79
N SER A 49 15.13 18.12 4.96
CA SER A 49 16.55 18.45 5.02
C SER A 49 17.42 17.27 4.57
N VAL A 50 18.58 17.56 3.96
CA VAL A 50 19.54 16.52 3.55
C VAL A 50 19.99 15.69 4.76
N VAL A 51 20.14 16.31 5.93
CA VAL A 51 20.53 15.62 7.17
C VAL A 51 19.43 14.63 7.60
N THR A 52 18.17 15.05 7.59
CA THR A 52 17.01 14.19 7.90
C THR A 52 16.95 12.99 6.95
N TYR A 53 17.11 13.24 5.64
CA TYR A 53 17.14 12.18 4.63
C TYR A 53 18.28 11.18 4.88
N LEU A 54 19.50 11.67 5.09
CA LEU A 54 20.67 10.81 5.30
C LEU A 54 20.58 10.04 6.63
N ALA A 55 20.08 10.66 7.70
CA ALA A 55 19.84 9.98 8.98
C ALA A 55 18.82 8.85 8.83
N PHE A 56 17.70 9.10 8.15
CA PHE A 56 16.70 8.09 7.87
C PHE A 56 17.24 6.98 6.96
N ALA A 57 17.97 7.32 5.90
CA ALA A 57 18.58 6.35 5.01
C ALA A 57 19.62 5.47 5.73
N LEU A 58 20.40 6.04 6.65
CA LEU A 58 21.36 5.31 7.48
C LEU A 58 20.64 4.35 8.43
N TYR A 59 19.56 4.80 9.07
CA TYR A 59 18.70 3.96 9.90
C TYR A 59 18.15 2.76 9.11
N VAL A 60 17.49 3.01 7.98
CA VAL A 60 16.93 1.94 7.13
C VAL A 60 18.04 1.03 6.58
N GLY A 61 19.22 1.58 6.27
CA GLY A 61 20.36 0.79 5.82
C GLY A 61 20.88 -0.17 6.90
N LEU A 62 21.19 0.36 8.09
CA LEU A 62 21.90 -0.37 9.14
C LEU A 62 20.99 -1.12 10.11
N ALA A 63 19.85 -0.54 10.51
CA ALA A 63 18.94 -1.15 11.48
C ALA A 63 17.94 -2.11 10.82
N VAL A 64 17.59 -1.89 9.55
CA VAL A 64 16.57 -2.67 8.84
C VAL A 64 17.21 -3.58 7.79
N THR A 65 17.82 -2.98 6.76
CA THR A 65 18.17 -3.68 5.52
C THR A 65 19.33 -4.66 5.70
N VAL A 66 20.45 -4.24 6.31
CA VAL A 66 21.61 -5.11 6.55
C VAL A 66 21.28 -6.34 7.41
N PRO A 67 20.69 -6.23 8.61
CA PRO A 67 20.38 -7.38 9.44
C PRO A 67 19.37 -8.30 8.75
N GLY A 68 18.34 -7.74 8.10
CA GLY A 68 17.38 -8.52 7.33
C GLY A 68 17.99 -9.25 6.14
N MET A 69 18.91 -8.62 5.40
CA MET A 69 19.67 -9.24 4.31
C MET A 69 20.49 -10.43 4.81
N LEU A 70 21.17 -10.29 5.94
CA LEU A 70 21.98 -11.36 6.54
C LEU A 70 21.11 -12.55 6.96
N LEU A 71 19.95 -12.30 7.57
CA LEU A 71 18.97 -13.34 7.92
C LEU A 71 18.37 -13.99 6.67
N TRP A 72 18.05 -13.22 5.64
CA TRP A 72 17.55 -13.76 4.37
C TRP A 72 18.55 -14.70 3.69
N ARG A 73 19.82 -14.29 3.65
CA ARG A 73 20.91 -15.14 3.13
C ARG A 73 21.12 -16.38 3.98
N LEU A 74 20.93 -16.29 5.30
CA LEU A 74 20.97 -17.44 6.20
C LEU A 74 19.88 -18.46 5.86
N ILE A 75 18.65 -18.00 5.58
CA ILE A 75 17.53 -18.86 5.18
C ILE A 75 17.84 -19.62 3.89
N HIS A 76 18.54 -18.99 2.93
CA HIS A 76 18.85 -19.57 1.61
C HIS A 76 20.26 -20.17 1.48
N ARG A 77 21.06 -20.15 2.56
CA ARG A 77 22.44 -20.66 2.62
C ARG A 77 23.42 -19.97 1.63
N GLY A 78 23.19 -18.71 1.31
CA GLY A 78 24.05 -17.94 0.40
C GLY A 78 23.37 -16.71 -0.19
N SER A 79 24.04 -16.07 -1.14
CA SER A 79 23.50 -14.94 -1.91
C SER A 79 22.85 -15.44 -3.21
N ARG A 80 21.67 -14.93 -3.55
CA ARG A 80 21.00 -15.19 -4.85
C ARG A 80 21.08 -14.01 -5.82
N GLY A 81 21.73 -12.94 -5.41
CA GLY A 81 21.84 -11.67 -6.11
C GLY A 81 21.66 -10.52 -5.13
N LEU A 82 22.55 -9.53 -5.17
CA LEU A 82 22.57 -8.51 -4.12
C LEU A 82 21.33 -7.61 -4.10
N GLY A 83 20.73 -7.32 -5.25
CA GLY A 83 19.46 -6.57 -5.30
C GLY A 83 18.32 -7.32 -4.61
N GLU A 84 18.15 -8.62 -4.89
CA GLU A 84 17.17 -9.47 -4.21
C GLU A 84 17.48 -9.58 -2.72
N ASP A 85 18.74 -9.82 -2.35
CA ASP A 85 19.13 -9.96 -0.95
C ASP A 85 18.87 -8.67 -0.15
N LEU A 86 19.12 -7.49 -0.72
CA LEU A 86 18.85 -6.21 -0.09
C LEU A 86 17.35 -5.96 0.01
N ALA A 87 16.60 -6.10 -1.08
CA ALA A 87 15.17 -5.78 -1.09
C ALA A 87 14.32 -6.72 -0.24
N VAL A 88 14.53 -8.04 -0.37
CA VAL A 88 13.87 -9.02 0.48
C VAL A 88 14.43 -8.95 1.90
N GLY A 89 15.71 -8.60 2.04
CA GLY A 89 16.34 -8.28 3.31
C GLY A 89 15.65 -7.12 4.03
N THR A 90 15.35 -6.02 3.35
CA THR A 90 14.58 -4.90 3.89
C THR A 90 13.23 -5.36 4.42
N ALA A 91 12.51 -6.21 3.68
CA ALA A 91 11.24 -6.80 4.16
C ALA A 91 11.43 -7.62 5.45
N VAL A 92 12.42 -8.51 5.49
CA VAL A 92 12.73 -9.30 6.70
C VAL A 92 13.16 -8.41 7.86
N GLY A 93 13.90 -7.34 7.57
CA GLY A 93 14.34 -6.32 8.53
C GLY A 93 13.17 -5.58 9.18
N TYR A 94 12.21 -5.14 8.38
CA TYR A 94 10.99 -4.49 8.90
C TYR A 94 10.17 -5.44 9.77
N GLY A 95 10.05 -6.70 9.36
CA GLY A 95 9.42 -7.72 10.20
C GLY A 95 10.16 -7.94 11.53
N LEU A 96 11.50 -7.95 11.50
CA LEU A 96 12.33 -8.06 12.70
C LEU A 96 12.17 -6.84 13.62
N GLU A 97 12.17 -5.64 13.04
CA GLU A 97 12.03 -4.38 13.76
C GLU A 97 10.72 -4.32 14.53
N VAL A 98 9.59 -4.58 13.88
CA VAL A 98 8.29 -4.51 14.55
C VAL A 98 8.17 -5.56 15.64
N LEU A 99 8.60 -6.80 15.37
CA LEU A 99 8.56 -7.89 16.36
C LEU A 99 9.51 -7.64 17.55
N ALA A 100 10.57 -6.84 17.38
CA ALA A 100 11.45 -6.41 18.46
C ALA A 100 10.92 -5.17 19.19
N TYR A 101 10.32 -4.23 18.46
CA TYR A 101 9.81 -2.96 18.99
C TYR A 101 8.62 -3.17 19.92
N VAL A 102 7.67 -4.02 19.55
CA VAL A 102 6.46 -4.30 20.37
C VAL A 102 6.80 -4.71 21.81
N PRO A 103 7.61 -5.76 22.07
CA PRO A 103 7.97 -6.14 23.44
C PRO A 103 8.88 -5.10 24.12
N ALA A 104 9.81 -4.47 23.38
CA ALA A 104 10.67 -3.42 23.92
C ALA A 104 9.85 -2.22 24.41
N ARG A 105 8.83 -1.82 23.64
CA ARG A 105 7.91 -0.75 24.00
C ARG A 105 7.02 -1.15 25.16
N ALA A 106 6.54 -2.40 25.21
CA ALA A 106 5.74 -2.89 26.33
C ALA A 106 6.53 -2.90 27.64
N ALA A 107 7.83 -3.14 27.58
CA ALA A 107 8.75 -3.05 28.72
C ALA A 107 9.14 -1.60 29.10
N GLY A 108 8.70 -0.59 28.34
CA GLY A 108 9.04 0.82 28.59
C GLY A 108 10.38 1.28 28.01
N PHE A 109 11.06 0.45 27.19
CA PHE A 109 12.37 0.74 26.61
C PHE A 109 12.32 0.68 25.07
N PRO A 110 11.65 1.62 24.37
CA PRO A 110 11.47 1.55 22.91
C PRO A 110 12.78 1.41 22.13
N LEU A 111 13.85 2.08 22.56
CA LEU A 111 15.17 1.99 21.93
C LEU A 111 15.87 0.63 22.11
N ALA A 112 15.44 -0.20 23.06
CA ALA A 112 15.98 -1.55 23.21
C ALA A 112 15.67 -2.43 21.99
N SER A 113 14.71 -2.07 21.14
CA SER A 113 14.47 -2.75 19.86
C SER A 113 15.73 -2.82 18.98
N LEU A 114 16.61 -1.81 19.08
CA LEU A 114 17.86 -1.72 18.31
C LEU A 114 18.91 -2.77 18.73
N THR A 115 18.78 -3.39 19.91
CA THR A 115 19.73 -4.44 20.33
C THR A 115 19.63 -5.66 19.43
N VAL A 116 18.45 -5.93 18.85
CA VAL A 116 18.21 -7.05 17.95
C VAL A 116 19.00 -6.92 16.63
N PRO A 117 18.84 -5.85 15.83
CA PRO A 117 19.62 -5.68 14.61
C PRO A 117 21.12 -5.56 14.89
N VAL A 118 21.53 -4.89 15.97
CA VAL A 118 22.94 -4.82 16.40
C VAL A 118 23.49 -6.21 16.72
N GLY A 119 22.74 -7.03 17.46
CA GLY A 119 23.11 -8.40 17.80
C GLY A 119 23.24 -9.30 16.57
N VAL A 120 22.34 -9.16 15.59
CA VAL A 120 22.43 -9.87 14.30
C VAL A 120 23.72 -9.49 13.57
N ILE A 121 24.00 -8.19 13.41
CA ILE A 121 25.22 -7.73 12.72
C ILE A 121 26.47 -8.23 13.47
N ALA A 122 26.51 -8.06 14.79
CA ALA A 122 27.62 -8.49 15.62
C ALA A 122 27.89 -9.99 15.49
N ALA A 123 26.86 -10.84 15.50
CA ALA A 123 27.00 -12.28 15.30
C ALA A 123 27.59 -12.62 13.93
N PHE A 124 27.16 -11.94 12.86
CA PHE A 124 27.67 -12.18 11.50
C PHE A 124 29.08 -11.62 11.26
N VAL A 125 29.53 -10.66 12.06
CA VAL A 125 30.91 -10.15 12.03
C VAL A 125 31.84 -11.03 12.89
N ALA A 126 31.40 -11.41 14.10
CA ALA A 126 32.21 -12.18 15.05
C ALA A 126 32.38 -13.65 14.64
N ILE A 127 31.36 -14.28 14.06
CA ILE A 127 31.41 -15.71 13.71
C ILE A 127 32.06 -15.87 12.32
N THR A 128 33.32 -16.33 12.28
CA THR A 128 34.12 -16.46 11.04
C THR A 128 33.40 -17.22 9.91
N LYS A 129 32.65 -18.29 10.24
CA LYS A 129 31.88 -19.06 9.26
C LYS A 129 30.76 -18.21 8.64
N LEU A 130 30.06 -17.42 9.44
CA LEU A 130 29.02 -16.52 8.93
C LEU A 130 29.62 -15.38 8.10
N ARG A 131 30.70 -14.78 8.62
CA ARG A 131 31.42 -13.68 7.97
C ARG A 131 31.91 -14.05 6.56
N ARG A 132 32.52 -15.23 6.41
CA ARG A 132 33.07 -15.67 5.11
C ARG A 132 31.97 -16.06 4.11
N SER A 133 30.87 -16.62 4.58
CA SER A 133 29.83 -17.19 3.70
C SER A 133 28.74 -16.22 3.29
N TYR A 134 28.35 -15.25 4.13
CA TYR A 134 27.13 -14.48 3.91
C TYR A 134 27.34 -13.00 3.57
N TRP A 135 28.58 -12.51 3.53
CA TRP A 135 28.89 -11.15 3.09
C TRP A 135 29.23 -11.04 1.60
N ARG A 136 29.66 -12.15 0.98
CA ARG A 136 30.03 -12.19 -0.43
C ARG A 136 28.79 -12.24 -1.34
N CYS A 137 28.86 -11.53 -2.46
CA CYS A 137 27.83 -11.52 -3.50
C CYS A 137 28.13 -12.60 -4.56
N ALA A 138 27.10 -13.34 -4.99
CA ALA A 138 27.25 -14.43 -5.95
C ALA A 138 26.93 -14.04 -7.40
N GLU A 139 25.81 -13.35 -7.63
CA GLU A 139 25.28 -13.11 -8.98
C GLU A 139 25.06 -11.62 -9.26
N ARG A 140 25.51 -11.15 -10.44
CA ARG A 140 25.26 -9.78 -10.91
C ARG A 140 24.02 -9.77 -11.80
N ALA A 141 23.10 -8.84 -11.54
CA ALA A 141 21.95 -8.62 -12.40
C ALA A 141 22.38 -8.02 -13.75
N PRO A 142 21.71 -8.41 -14.86
CA PRO A 142 21.90 -7.75 -16.15
C PRO A 142 21.56 -6.27 -16.07
N MET A 143 22.30 -5.45 -16.81
CA MET A 143 22.13 -3.99 -16.83
C MET A 143 20.70 -3.57 -17.21
N ALA A 144 20.10 -4.21 -18.23
CA ALA A 144 18.72 -3.94 -18.63
C ALA A 144 17.73 -4.17 -17.49
N HIS A 145 17.88 -5.26 -16.74
CA HIS A 145 17.03 -5.55 -15.59
C HIS A 145 17.17 -4.46 -14.51
N SER A 146 18.40 -4.10 -14.13
CA SER A 146 18.64 -3.04 -13.14
C SER A 146 18.09 -1.68 -13.56
N TRP A 147 18.22 -1.30 -14.83
CA TRP A 147 17.64 -0.06 -15.36
C TRP A 147 16.11 -0.10 -15.44
N THR A 148 15.50 -1.24 -15.76
CA THR A 148 14.03 -1.37 -15.73
C THR A 148 13.49 -1.18 -14.30
N LEU A 149 14.13 -1.78 -13.30
CA LEU A 149 13.71 -1.62 -11.91
C LEU A 149 13.95 -0.19 -11.41
N ALA A 150 15.09 0.41 -11.76
CA ALA A 150 15.35 1.81 -11.42
C ALA A 150 14.36 2.76 -12.11
N GLY A 151 14.06 2.56 -13.39
CA GLY A 151 13.04 3.34 -14.10
C GLY A 151 11.66 3.20 -13.46
N THR A 152 11.29 1.98 -13.05
CA THR A 152 10.04 1.75 -12.30
C THR A 152 10.04 2.52 -10.97
N ALA A 153 11.13 2.45 -10.20
CA ALA A 153 11.27 3.19 -8.94
C ALA A 153 11.24 4.71 -9.14
N LEU A 154 11.86 5.24 -10.19
CA LEU A 154 11.83 6.66 -10.52
C LEU A 154 10.43 7.13 -10.93
N VAL A 155 9.66 6.31 -11.64
CA VAL A 155 8.25 6.63 -11.95
C VAL A 155 7.40 6.59 -10.68
N LEU A 156 7.62 5.65 -9.75
CA LEU A 156 6.96 5.65 -8.45
C LEU A 156 7.33 6.88 -7.60
N LEU A 157 8.60 7.31 -7.64
CA LEU A 157 9.06 8.52 -6.97
C LEU A 157 8.43 9.78 -7.58
N PHE A 158 8.39 9.87 -8.91
CA PHE A 158 7.69 10.95 -9.62
C PHE A 158 6.21 10.95 -9.24
N TRP A 159 5.56 9.79 -9.21
CA TRP A 159 4.17 9.69 -8.78
C TRP A 159 3.97 10.14 -7.33
N SER A 160 4.91 9.84 -6.44
CA SER A 160 4.87 10.26 -5.02
C SER A 160 4.83 11.78 -4.86
N THR A 161 5.29 12.56 -5.86
CA THR A 161 5.19 14.02 -5.79
C THR A 161 3.74 14.50 -5.83
N VAL A 162 2.81 13.75 -6.42
CA VAL A 162 1.37 14.06 -6.35
C VAL A 162 0.93 14.06 -4.88
N TYR A 163 1.28 13.02 -4.13
CA TYR A 163 0.99 12.93 -2.70
C TYR A 163 1.65 14.07 -1.91
N TYR A 164 2.93 14.37 -2.19
CA TYR A 164 3.66 15.43 -1.47
C TYR A 164 3.05 16.82 -1.66
N ARG A 165 2.53 17.10 -2.86
CA ARG A 165 1.86 18.37 -3.16
C ARG A 165 0.64 18.59 -2.28
N HIS A 166 -0.17 17.56 -2.01
CA HIS A 166 -1.35 17.70 -1.12
C HIS A 166 -1.03 17.68 0.38
N HIS A 167 0.22 17.40 0.77
CA HIS A 167 0.62 17.25 2.18
C HIS A 167 1.82 18.14 2.50
N GLY A 168 1.67 19.43 2.24
CA GLY A 168 2.70 20.44 2.44
C GLY A 168 3.07 20.73 3.90
N PHE A 169 4.25 21.31 4.12
CA PHE A 169 4.72 21.80 5.41
C PHE A 169 4.41 23.29 5.65
N GLY A 170 3.66 23.93 4.75
CA GLY A 170 3.16 25.29 4.92
C GLY A 170 1.65 25.37 5.17
N TRP A 171 1.20 26.52 5.65
CA TRP A 171 -0.21 26.90 5.55
C TRP A 171 -0.49 27.41 4.12
N PRO A 172 -1.65 27.12 3.50
CA PRO A 172 -2.81 26.40 4.04
C PRO A 172 -2.81 24.88 3.87
N SER A 173 -1.75 24.28 3.31
CA SER A 173 -1.66 22.83 3.05
C SER A 173 -1.81 21.98 4.32
N TYR A 174 -1.16 22.38 5.42
CA TYR A 174 -1.29 21.72 6.73
C TYR A 174 -2.73 21.62 7.25
N GLY A 175 -3.57 22.60 6.89
CA GLY A 175 -4.96 22.64 7.34
C GLY A 175 -5.91 21.81 6.47
N LYS A 176 -5.43 21.38 5.30
CA LYS A 176 -6.20 20.69 4.27
C LYS A 176 -5.55 19.36 3.84
N PRO A 177 -5.11 18.48 4.77
CA PRO A 177 -4.58 17.19 4.39
C PRO A 177 -5.71 16.24 3.98
N ASP A 178 -5.32 15.09 3.40
CA ASP A 178 -6.22 13.94 3.31
C ASP A 178 -6.69 13.53 4.71
N ILE A 179 -7.94 13.09 4.83
CA ILE A 179 -8.57 12.85 6.13
C ILE A 179 -7.87 11.73 6.92
N ASP A 180 -7.34 10.73 6.20
CA ASP A 180 -6.66 9.57 6.81
C ASP A 180 -5.27 9.93 7.35
N LEU A 181 -4.68 11.06 6.92
CA LEU A 181 -3.37 11.47 7.43
C LEU A 181 -3.41 11.70 8.94
N THR A 182 -4.43 12.40 9.44
CA THR A 182 -4.56 12.68 10.88
C THR A 182 -4.81 11.40 11.67
N PHE A 183 -5.59 10.46 11.12
CA PHE A 183 -5.74 9.11 11.67
C PHE A 183 -4.40 8.37 11.76
N HIS A 184 -3.58 8.37 10.69
CA HIS A 184 -2.26 7.74 10.71
C HIS A 184 -1.34 8.35 11.75
N LEU A 185 -1.34 9.67 11.90
CA LEU A 185 -0.51 10.37 12.88
C LEU A 185 -0.92 10.05 14.31
N ALA A 186 -2.22 10.01 14.60
CA ALA A 186 -2.74 9.63 15.90
C ALA A 186 -2.32 8.19 16.27
N MET A 187 -2.38 7.26 15.30
CA MET A 187 -1.92 5.88 15.48
C MET A 187 -0.40 5.77 15.75
N VAL A 188 0.42 6.55 15.04
CA VAL A 188 1.87 6.61 15.31
C VAL A 188 2.15 7.19 16.69
N GLY A 189 1.44 8.25 17.09
CA GLY A 189 1.53 8.83 18.43
C GLY A 189 1.21 7.82 19.53
N GLU A 190 0.11 7.07 19.39
CA GLU A 190 -0.28 6.03 20.34
C GLU A 190 0.79 4.94 20.47
N LEU A 191 1.35 4.44 19.36
CA LEU A 191 2.39 3.38 19.39
C LEU A 191 3.77 3.87 19.79
N LYS A 192 4.02 5.19 19.71
CA LYS A 192 5.21 5.82 20.24
C LYS A 192 5.17 5.88 21.77
N HIS A 193 3.98 6.06 22.35
CA HIS A 193 3.80 6.36 23.78
C HIS A 193 3.12 5.27 24.61
N HIS A 194 2.49 4.26 24.02
CA HIS A 194 1.70 3.28 24.75
C HIS A 194 1.77 1.85 24.17
N MET A 195 1.37 0.87 24.99
CA MET A 195 1.12 -0.53 24.57
C MET A 195 -0.17 -1.14 25.15
N GLY A 196 -0.82 -0.49 26.12
CA GLY A 196 -2.22 -0.74 26.45
C GLY A 196 -3.11 0.00 25.45
N LEU A 197 -3.09 -0.46 24.20
CA LEU A 197 -3.56 0.29 23.04
C LEU A 197 -5.06 0.60 23.13
N VAL A 198 -5.39 1.88 23.09
CA VAL A 198 -6.76 2.38 22.97
C VAL A 198 -6.86 3.30 21.76
N THR A 199 -8.05 3.44 21.23
CA THR A 199 -8.28 4.36 20.12
C THR A 199 -7.98 5.79 20.58
N PRO A 200 -6.94 6.47 20.06
CA PRO A 200 -6.44 7.70 20.69
C PRO A 200 -7.41 8.88 20.58
N TRP A 201 -8.34 8.87 19.63
CA TRP A 201 -9.43 9.86 19.54
C TRP A 201 -10.69 9.50 20.33
N VAL A 202 -10.76 8.29 20.93
CA VAL A 202 -11.87 7.85 21.79
C VAL A 202 -11.47 6.71 22.71
N VAL A 203 -11.20 7.02 23.99
CA VAL A 203 -10.66 6.04 24.95
C VAL A 203 -11.65 4.97 25.41
N SER A 204 -12.93 5.06 25.01
CA SER A 204 -13.94 4.06 25.36
C SER A 204 -13.79 2.74 24.61
N GLU A 205 -12.93 2.68 23.58
CA GLU A 205 -12.70 1.47 22.79
C GLU A 205 -11.21 1.18 22.55
N PRO A 206 -10.75 -0.09 22.74
CA PRO A 206 -9.43 -0.54 22.32
C PRO A 206 -9.18 -0.38 20.81
N ILE A 207 -7.91 -0.42 20.41
CA ILE A 207 -7.58 -0.51 18.97
C ILE A 207 -7.85 -1.92 18.47
N TYR A 208 -8.83 -2.07 17.58
CA TYR A 208 -9.12 -3.31 16.86
C TYR A 208 -8.71 -3.20 15.39
N TYR A 209 -7.43 -2.97 15.13
CA TYR A 209 -6.92 -2.65 13.78
C TYR A 209 -5.55 -3.31 13.52
N HIS A 210 -5.09 -3.27 12.27
CA HIS A 210 -3.74 -3.69 11.89
C HIS A 210 -2.79 -2.49 11.97
N TRP A 211 -1.81 -2.54 12.86
CA TRP A 211 -1.08 -1.34 13.28
C TRP A 211 0.45 -1.44 13.17
N PHE A 212 0.99 -2.52 12.60
CA PHE A 212 2.45 -2.75 12.58
C PHE A 212 3.23 -1.72 11.75
N ALA A 213 2.62 -1.16 10.70
CA ALA A 213 3.25 -0.08 9.94
C ALA A 213 3.45 1.19 10.79
N TYR A 214 2.53 1.47 11.73
CA TYR A 214 2.67 2.60 12.64
C TYR A 214 3.69 2.32 13.75
N ALA A 215 3.87 1.05 14.12
CA ALA A 215 4.92 0.64 15.06
C ALA A 215 6.32 0.81 14.46
N ASP A 216 6.49 0.51 13.17
CA ASP A 216 7.70 0.85 12.39
C ASP A 216 7.97 2.35 12.41
N MET A 217 6.99 3.18 12.07
CA MET A 217 7.15 4.63 12.09
C MET A 217 7.45 5.18 13.50
N ALA A 218 6.86 4.59 14.54
CA ALA A 218 7.16 4.93 15.93
C ALA A 218 8.60 4.53 16.32
N ALA A 219 9.06 3.34 15.91
CA ALA A 219 10.43 2.88 16.10
C ALA A 219 11.44 3.79 15.40
N ALA A 220 11.16 4.15 14.15
CA ALA A 220 11.98 5.08 13.38
C ALA A 220 12.03 6.48 14.03
N SER A 221 10.89 7.00 14.53
CA SER A 221 10.84 8.27 15.25
C SER A 221 11.69 8.23 16.52
N TRP A 222 11.62 7.14 17.30
CA TRP A 222 12.48 6.95 18.48
C TRP A 222 13.96 6.88 18.13
N ALA A 223 14.32 6.09 17.11
CA ALA A 223 15.72 5.86 16.74
C ALA A 223 16.38 7.07 16.08
N THR A 224 15.62 7.91 15.38
CA THR A 224 16.17 9.02 14.56
C THR A 224 15.81 10.41 15.08
N GLY A 225 14.82 10.55 15.96
CA GLY A 225 14.27 11.83 16.39
C GLY A 225 13.41 12.54 15.34
N ILE A 226 13.15 11.91 14.19
CA ILE A 226 12.34 12.50 13.11
C ILE A 226 10.87 12.57 13.54
N GLU A 227 10.23 13.71 13.30
CA GLU A 227 8.82 13.92 13.61
C GLU A 227 7.92 12.94 12.82
N PRO A 228 6.91 12.32 13.46
CA PRO A 228 5.95 11.43 12.80
C PRO A 228 5.35 11.99 11.51
N TYR A 229 5.05 13.30 11.45
CA TYR A 229 4.53 13.96 10.26
C TYR A 229 5.44 13.77 9.04
N VAL A 230 6.75 13.98 9.20
CA VAL A 230 7.73 13.81 8.12
C VAL A 230 7.88 12.33 7.74
N LEU A 231 7.82 11.43 8.71
CA LEU A 231 7.90 9.99 8.47
C LEU A 231 6.72 9.49 7.64
N VAL A 232 5.49 9.86 8.00
CA VAL A 232 4.27 9.44 7.30
C VAL A 232 4.20 10.07 5.90
N THR A 233 4.51 11.37 5.80
CA THR A 233 4.22 12.12 4.56
C THR A 233 5.34 12.12 3.53
N ARG A 234 6.58 11.72 3.89
CA ARG A 234 7.76 11.83 3.00
C ARG A 234 8.68 10.63 2.98
N LEU A 235 8.90 9.96 4.12
CA LEU A 235 10.06 9.06 4.25
C LEU A 235 9.71 7.57 4.25
N SER A 236 8.75 7.14 5.07
CA SER A 236 8.61 5.72 5.43
C SER A 236 8.24 4.81 4.26
N MET A 237 7.42 5.31 3.32
CA MET A 237 6.95 4.48 2.19
C MET A 237 7.97 4.33 1.06
N LEU A 238 8.94 5.23 0.92
CA LEU A 238 9.97 5.16 -0.13
C LEU A 238 10.80 3.86 -0.10
N PRO A 239 11.47 3.50 1.01
CA PRO A 239 12.22 2.25 1.07
C PRO A 239 11.32 1.03 0.88
N VAL A 240 10.08 1.08 1.37
CA VAL A 240 9.10 0.00 1.20
C VAL A 240 8.75 -0.19 -0.28
N MET A 241 8.43 0.89 -1.00
CA MET A 241 8.10 0.86 -2.42
C MET A 241 9.28 0.39 -3.28
N PHE A 242 10.48 0.93 -3.04
CA PHE A 242 11.66 0.56 -3.82
C PHE A 242 12.07 -0.90 -3.59
N ALA A 243 12.02 -1.37 -2.33
CA ALA A 243 12.23 -2.78 -2.02
C ALA A 243 11.14 -3.66 -2.65
N LEU A 244 9.88 -3.23 -2.65
CA LEU A 244 8.77 -3.98 -3.24
C LEU A 244 8.99 -4.19 -4.75
N VAL A 245 9.43 -3.17 -5.49
CA VAL A 245 9.74 -3.29 -6.93
C VAL A 245 10.74 -4.42 -7.20
N VAL A 246 11.84 -4.46 -6.44
CA VAL A 246 12.91 -5.45 -6.62
C VAL A 246 12.48 -6.83 -6.10
N ALA A 247 11.77 -6.89 -4.97
CA ALA A 247 11.30 -8.12 -4.37
C ALA A 247 10.25 -8.83 -5.25
N VAL A 248 9.33 -8.07 -5.85
CA VAL A 248 8.36 -8.59 -6.83
C VAL A 248 9.05 -9.09 -8.09
N ALA A 249 10.09 -8.40 -8.56
CA ALA A 249 10.92 -8.90 -9.66
C ALA A 249 11.59 -10.24 -9.31
N ALA A 250 11.99 -10.45 -8.05
CA ALA A 250 12.50 -11.73 -7.59
C ALA A 250 11.44 -12.85 -7.64
N VAL A 251 10.17 -12.55 -7.30
CA VAL A 251 9.05 -13.49 -7.46
C VAL A 251 8.89 -13.89 -8.93
N GLY A 252 8.87 -12.90 -9.83
CA GLY A 252 8.79 -13.13 -11.28
C GLY A 252 9.94 -13.97 -11.82
N ARG A 253 11.17 -13.69 -11.37
CA ARG A 253 12.37 -14.49 -11.71
C ARG A 253 12.25 -15.92 -11.18
N ARG A 254 11.70 -16.09 -9.97
CA ARG A 254 11.51 -17.41 -9.36
C ARG A 254 10.55 -18.27 -10.17
N VAL A 255 9.41 -17.71 -10.59
CA VAL A 255 8.40 -18.49 -11.33
C VAL A 255 8.74 -18.64 -12.82
N GLY A 256 9.18 -17.57 -13.47
CA GLY A 256 9.47 -17.54 -14.90
C GLY A 256 10.88 -18.03 -15.28
N GLY A 257 11.81 -18.10 -14.32
CA GLY A 257 13.16 -18.65 -14.52
C GLY A 257 14.13 -17.76 -15.30
N SER A 258 13.79 -16.48 -15.53
CA SER A 258 14.62 -15.57 -16.33
C SER A 258 14.60 -14.14 -15.80
N TRP A 259 15.65 -13.36 -16.11
CA TRP A 259 15.74 -11.94 -15.76
C TRP A 259 14.64 -11.08 -16.43
N PRO A 260 14.27 -11.31 -17.71
CA PRO A 260 13.10 -10.66 -18.30
C PRO A 260 11.80 -10.97 -17.58
N ALA A 261 11.58 -12.21 -17.11
CA ALA A 261 10.38 -12.55 -16.35
C ALA A 261 10.28 -11.72 -15.05
N GLY A 262 11.40 -11.51 -14.36
CA GLY A 262 11.44 -10.63 -13.19
C GLY A 262 11.12 -9.17 -13.52
N ALA A 263 11.79 -8.61 -14.55
CA ALA A 263 11.56 -7.22 -14.97
C ALA A 263 10.10 -6.98 -15.43
N LEU A 264 9.56 -7.88 -16.26
CA LEU A 264 8.18 -7.80 -16.72
C LEU A 264 7.17 -8.01 -15.60
N THR A 265 7.48 -8.81 -14.58
CA THR A 265 6.59 -8.97 -13.40
C THR A 265 6.50 -7.67 -12.60
N ALA A 266 7.62 -6.98 -12.37
CA ALA A 266 7.60 -5.66 -11.75
C ALA A 266 6.80 -4.68 -12.61
N LEU A 267 7.08 -4.60 -13.91
CA LEU A 267 6.34 -3.73 -14.81
C LEU A 267 4.84 -4.02 -14.81
N ALA A 268 4.43 -5.29 -14.91
CA ALA A 268 3.01 -5.66 -14.88
C ALA A 268 2.35 -5.34 -13.54
N THR A 269 3.07 -5.52 -12.43
CA THR A 269 2.57 -5.22 -11.08
C THR A 269 2.24 -3.74 -10.91
N PHE A 270 3.02 -2.83 -11.48
CA PHE A 270 2.79 -1.39 -11.30
C PHE A 270 2.06 -0.74 -12.49
N PHE A 271 2.24 -1.24 -13.71
CA PHE A 271 1.80 -0.58 -14.94
C PHE A 271 0.80 -1.38 -15.80
N ALA A 272 0.49 -2.65 -15.52
CA ALA A 272 -0.58 -3.32 -16.27
C ALA A 272 -1.94 -2.94 -15.68
N LEU A 273 -2.55 -1.90 -16.25
CA LEU A 273 -3.81 -1.30 -15.79
C LEU A 273 -5.00 -1.75 -16.63
N SER A 274 -6.24 -1.58 -16.16
CA SER A 274 -7.41 -1.91 -16.99
C SER A 274 -7.36 -1.11 -18.27
N PRO A 275 -7.63 -1.73 -19.42
CA PRO A 275 -7.89 -0.98 -20.64
C PRO A 275 -8.96 0.09 -20.33
N ASP A 276 -8.61 1.34 -20.63
CA ASP A 276 -9.56 2.43 -20.68
C ASP A 276 -9.74 2.77 -22.17
N PRO A 277 -10.67 2.09 -22.87
CA PRO A 277 -10.94 2.37 -24.28
C PRO A 277 -11.71 3.67 -24.48
N TYR A 278 -12.15 4.33 -23.40
CA TYR A 278 -12.95 5.54 -23.43
C TYR A 278 -12.09 6.79 -23.51
N GLY A 279 -11.03 6.85 -22.69
CA GLY A 279 -10.14 8.01 -22.59
C GLY A 279 -10.73 9.19 -21.83
N TRP A 280 -11.84 8.97 -21.11
CA TRP A 280 -12.55 9.98 -20.33
C TRP A 280 -11.73 10.42 -19.11
N VAL A 281 -11.94 11.67 -18.69
CA VAL A 281 -11.52 12.12 -17.37
C VAL A 281 -12.53 11.57 -16.37
N GLN A 282 -12.05 10.75 -15.43
CA GLN A 282 -12.90 10.20 -14.37
C GLN A 282 -13.31 11.28 -13.37
N ASP A 283 -14.36 10.99 -12.60
CA ASP A 283 -14.75 11.80 -11.45
C ASP A 283 -13.55 12.14 -10.55
N LEU A 284 -13.59 13.34 -9.96
CA LEU A 284 -12.51 13.95 -9.18
C LEU A 284 -11.93 12.98 -8.13
N PHE A 285 -12.80 12.24 -7.43
CA PHE A 285 -12.38 11.31 -6.41
C PHE A 285 -11.47 10.20 -6.97
N TYR A 286 -11.82 9.63 -8.13
CA TYR A 286 -11.04 8.55 -8.73
C TYR A 286 -9.80 9.03 -9.48
N ARG A 287 -9.86 10.26 -10.01
CA ARG A 287 -8.73 10.91 -10.67
C ARG A 287 -7.63 11.27 -9.67
N ASP A 288 -8.00 11.88 -8.55
CA ASP A 288 -7.04 12.51 -7.64
C ASP A 288 -6.70 11.60 -6.44
N TYR A 289 -7.66 10.83 -5.90
CA TYR A 289 -7.49 10.02 -4.68
C TYR A 289 -7.48 8.51 -4.93
N GLY A 290 -8.32 8.04 -5.87
CA GLY A 290 -8.22 6.73 -6.51
C GLY A 290 -8.15 5.52 -5.57
N PHE A 291 -9.27 5.12 -4.96
CA PHE A 291 -9.31 3.96 -4.05
C PHE A 291 -9.80 2.62 -4.65
N ASN A 292 -10.01 2.51 -5.98
CA ASN A 292 -10.79 1.39 -6.50
C ASN A 292 -10.01 0.25 -7.23
N ALA A 293 -10.18 -0.99 -6.77
CA ALA A 293 -9.68 -2.22 -7.38
C ALA A 293 -10.43 -2.69 -8.66
N THR A 294 -11.60 -2.11 -9.00
CA THR A 294 -12.50 -2.55 -10.08
C THR A 294 -12.14 -2.03 -11.47
N ASP A 295 -11.48 -0.88 -11.58
CA ASP A 295 -11.24 -0.21 -12.88
C ASP A 295 -9.78 -0.13 -13.30
N ASP A 296 -8.84 -0.52 -12.45
CA ASP A 296 -7.47 -0.90 -12.80
C ASP A 296 -6.61 -1.22 -11.58
N GLY A 297 -7.05 -0.80 -10.38
CA GLY A 297 -6.34 -1.00 -9.11
C GLY A 297 -4.85 -0.66 -9.21
N SER A 298 -4.49 0.39 -9.96
CA SER A 298 -3.10 0.80 -10.14
C SER A 298 -2.43 0.99 -8.78
N ASN A 299 -1.25 0.40 -8.59
CA ASN A 299 -0.37 0.77 -7.48
C ASN A 299 0.18 2.19 -7.67
N LEU A 300 0.18 2.74 -8.89
CA LEU A 300 0.44 4.18 -9.11
C LEU A 300 -0.80 5.01 -8.72
N ARG A 301 -1.43 4.73 -7.58
CA ARG A 301 -2.47 5.57 -7.00
C ARG A 301 -1.98 6.05 -5.65
N LEU A 302 -2.60 7.09 -5.11
CA LEU A 302 -2.26 7.61 -3.79
C LEU A 302 -2.28 6.52 -2.71
N THR A 303 -2.98 5.39 -2.94
CA THR A 303 -3.03 4.22 -2.05
C THR A 303 -1.67 3.70 -1.59
N LEU A 304 -0.58 3.85 -2.37
CA LEU A 304 0.76 3.50 -1.88
C LEU A 304 1.18 4.31 -0.64
N TRP A 305 0.66 5.54 -0.52
CA TRP A 305 0.88 6.48 0.57
C TRP A 305 -0.31 6.58 1.54
N THR A 306 -1.55 6.66 1.03
CA THR A 306 -2.78 6.80 1.83
C THR A 306 -3.20 5.51 2.54
N SER A 307 -2.57 4.37 2.22
CA SER A 307 -2.72 3.13 3.00
C SER A 307 -1.34 2.54 3.30
N PRO A 308 -0.56 3.15 4.22
CA PRO A 308 0.79 2.69 4.55
C PRO A 308 0.84 1.21 4.93
N THR A 309 -0.20 0.75 5.62
CA THR A 309 -0.40 -0.64 6.05
C THR A 309 -0.50 -1.61 4.86
N GLN A 310 -1.13 -1.21 3.76
CA GLN A 310 -1.25 -2.04 2.56
C GLN A 310 0.11 -2.21 1.88
N THR A 311 0.83 -1.12 1.67
CA THR A 311 2.15 -1.13 1.01
C THR A 311 3.18 -1.88 1.85
N PHE A 312 3.19 -1.62 3.16
CA PHE A 312 4.05 -2.31 4.11
C PHE A 312 3.77 -3.81 4.15
N GLY A 313 2.50 -4.20 4.27
CA GLY A 313 2.09 -5.60 4.21
C GLY A 313 2.44 -6.28 2.88
N ALA A 314 2.30 -5.58 1.75
CA ALA A 314 2.66 -6.11 0.44
C ALA A 314 4.15 -6.47 0.36
N LEU A 315 5.04 -5.63 0.91
CA LEU A 315 6.46 -5.93 0.98
C LEU A 315 6.75 -7.13 1.90
N LEU A 316 6.20 -7.14 3.12
CA LEU A 316 6.40 -8.22 4.09
C LEU A 316 5.89 -9.57 3.60
N PHE A 317 4.89 -9.57 2.72
CA PHE A 317 4.30 -10.77 2.17
C PHE A 317 5.19 -11.45 1.10
N VAL A 318 6.06 -10.70 0.41
CA VAL A 318 6.97 -11.25 -0.62
C VAL A 318 7.94 -12.31 -0.09
N PRO A 319 8.72 -12.11 0.99
CA PRO A 319 9.61 -13.16 1.51
C PRO A 319 8.86 -14.44 1.87
N LEU A 320 7.67 -14.32 2.45
CA LEU A 320 6.80 -15.47 2.77
C LEU A 320 6.45 -16.26 1.50
N MET A 321 6.07 -15.56 0.43
CA MET A 321 5.74 -16.17 -0.85
C MET A 321 6.96 -16.79 -1.54
N LEU A 322 8.12 -16.14 -1.52
CA LEU A 322 9.36 -16.71 -2.07
C LEU A 322 9.76 -18.01 -1.37
N ILE A 323 9.63 -18.08 -0.04
CA ILE A 323 9.89 -19.29 0.74
C ILE A 323 8.87 -20.39 0.42
N LEU A 324 7.59 -20.04 0.32
CA LEU A 324 6.54 -21.00 -0.03
C LEU A 324 6.75 -21.59 -1.42
N LEU A 325 7.05 -20.77 -2.41
CA LEU A 325 7.34 -21.22 -3.78
C LEU A 325 8.53 -22.20 -3.80
N ASP A 326 9.59 -21.94 -3.04
CA ASP A 326 10.73 -22.84 -2.92
C ASP A 326 10.38 -24.15 -2.20
N LEU A 327 9.62 -24.08 -1.10
CA LEU A 327 9.22 -25.26 -0.32
C LEU A 327 8.28 -26.17 -1.12
N LEU A 328 7.38 -25.59 -1.93
CA LEU A 328 6.47 -26.35 -2.81
C LEU A 328 7.24 -27.08 -3.92
N ARG A 329 8.32 -26.50 -4.46
CA ARG A 329 9.14 -27.11 -5.51
C ARG A 329 10.12 -28.15 -5.00
N GLU A 330 10.83 -27.84 -3.91
CA GLU A 330 11.90 -28.69 -3.36
C GLU A 330 11.37 -29.74 -2.34
N HIS A 331 10.05 -29.89 -2.20
CA HIS A 331 9.40 -30.84 -1.28
C HIS A 331 9.86 -30.69 0.19
N GLY A 332 10.09 -29.45 0.62
CA GLY A 332 10.13 -29.08 2.04
C GLY A 332 11.39 -29.44 2.83
N GLY A 333 12.54 -29.75 2.20
CA GLY A 333 13.72 -30.28 2.89
C GLY A 333 14.49 -29.35 3.87
N ASP A 334 14.33 -28.02 3.81
CA ASP A 334 15.16 -27.11 4.63
C ASP A 334 14.47 -26.62 5.91
N ARG A 335 15.03 -27.00 7.08
CA ARG A 335 14.59 -26.56 8.41
C ARG A 335 14.53 -25.04 8.54
N ARG A 336 15.47 -24.29 7.93
CA ARG A 336 15.53 -22.82 8.04
C ARG A 336 14.32 -22.16 7.38
N ARG A 337 13.95 -22.63 6.19
CA ARG A 337 12.77 -22.17 5.46
C ARG A 337 11.48 -22.50 6.19
N ARG A 338 11.40 -23.65 6.88
CA ARG A 338 10.25 -23.99 7.74
C ARG A 338 10.12 -23.06 8.96
N ILE A 339 11.23 -22.69 9.59
CA ILE A 339 11.23 -21.70 10.69
C ILE A 339 10.80 -20.33 10.15
N ALA A 340 11.31 -19.90 9.00
CA ALA A 340 10.90 -18.65 8.40
C ALA A 340 9.40 -18.65 8.01
N LEU A 341 8.88 -19.78 7.50
CA LEU A 341 7.44 -19.96 7.24
C LEU A 341 6.59 -19.85 8.52
N LEU A 342 7.12 -20.26 9.68
CA LEU A 342 6.44 -20.09 10.96
C LEU A 342 6.44 -18.63 11.43
N LEU A 343 7.53 -17.88 11.22
CA LEU A 343 7.71 -16.55 11.79
C LEU A 343 7.21 -15.40 10.90
N LEU A 344 7.40 -15.48 9.58
CA LEU A 344 7.04 -14.38 8.67
C LEU A 344 5.54 -14.02 8.68
N PRO A 345 4.59 -14.97 8.77
CA PRO A 345 3.17 -14.62 8.89
C PRO A 345 2.86 -13.78 10.13
N ALA A 346 3.64 -13.89 11.21
CA ALA A 346 3.50 -13.07 12.41
C ALA A 346 3.72 -11.58 12.13
N ALA A 347 4.67 -11.25 11.24
CA ALA A 347 4.89 -9.86 10.82
C ALA A 347 3.80 -9.39 9.84
N VAL A 348 3.35 -10.28 8.96
CA VAL A 348 2.32 -9.96 7.94
C VAL A 348 0.95 -9.69 8.57
N MET A 349 0.55 -10.47 9.59
CA MET A 349 -0.80 -10.38 10.18
C MET A 349 -1.12 -9.00 10.76
N GLY A 350 -0.13 -8.35 11.38
CA GLY A 350 -0.29 -7.02 11.98
C GLY A 350 -0.07 -5.88 10.98
N ALA A 351 0.46 -6.18 9.79
CA ALA A 351 0.67 -5.20 8.74
C ALA A 351 -0.63 -4.89 7.98
N LYS A 352 -1.37 -5.92 7.56
CA LYS A 352 -2.69 -5.76 6.93
C LYS A 352 -3.51 -7.04 7.06
N ALA A 353 -4.80 -6.90 7.37
CA ALA A 353 -5.72 -8.02 7.58
C ALA A 353 -5.96 -8.88 6.32
N SER A 354 -5.72 -8.37 5.12
CA SER A 354 -6.11 -9.01 3.85
C SER A 354 -5.15 -10.10 3.34
N PHE A 355 -3.87 -10.10 3.76
CA PHE A 355 -2.85 -11.00 3.19
C PHE A 355 -2.98 -12.46 3.66
N LEU A 356 -3.20 -12.71 4.95
CA LEU A 356 -3.31 -14.10 5.45
C LEU A 356 -4.57 -14.82 4.95
N PRO A 357 -5.77 -14.19 4.91
CA PRO A 357 -6.94 -14.81 4.30
C PRO A 357 -6.75 -15.18 2.82
N THR A 358 -6.13 -14.30 2.02
CA THR A 358 -5.87 -14.60 0.61
C THR A 358 -4.86 -15.73 0.45
N LEU A 359 -3.82 -15.78 1.29
CA LEU A 359 -2.88 -16.90 1.33
C LEU A 359 -3.55 -18.22 1.73
N LEU A 360 -4.43 -18.19 2.74
CA LEU A 360 -5.20 -19.35 3.19
C LEU A 360 -5.97 -19.98 2.02
N CYS A 361 -6.69 -19.16 1.24
CA CYS A 361 -7.41 -19.61 0.05
C CYS A 361 -6.48 -20.18 -1.03
N GLY A 362 -5.33 -19.57 -1.26
CA GLY A 362 -4.30 -20.10 -2.16
C GLY A 362 -3.81 -21.49 -1.77
N LEU A 363 -3.49 -21.68 -0.48
CA LEU A 363 -3.03 -22.96 0.05
C LEU A 363 -4.15 -24.02 0.05
N LEU A 364 -5.39 -23.63 0.34
CA LEU A 364 -6.57 -24.51 0.22
C LEU A 364 -6.74 -25.01 -1.21
N LEU A 365 -6.59 -24.14 -2.21
CA LEU A 365 -6.70 -24.54 -3.62
C LEU A 365 -5.61 -25.55 -3.99
N VAL A 366 -4.37 -25.36 -3.53
CA VAL A 366 -3.27 -26.33 -3.74
C VAL A 366 -3.60 -27.68 -3.10
N VAL A 367 -4.02 -27.68 -1.83
CA VAL A 367 -4.36 -28.92 -1.11
C VAL A 367 -5.53 -29.64 -1.75
N ALA A 368 -6.61 -28.93 -2.08
CA ALA A 368 -7.81 -29.49 -2.70
C ALA A 368 -7.52 -30.06 -4.09
N ALA A 369 -6.81 -29.32 -4.94
CA ALA A 369 -6.47 -29.77 -6.28
C ALA A 369 -5.51 -30.98 -6.26
N HIS A 370 -4.53 -30.98 -5.35
CA HIS A 370 -3.61 -32.11 -5.19
C HIS A 370 -4.34 -33.35 -4.66
N PHE A 371 -5.24 -33.18 -3.69
CA PHE A 371 -6.08 -34.25 -3.17
C PHE A 371 -7.03 -34.81 -4.23
N ALA A 372 -7.70 -33.96 -5.01
CA ALA A 372 -8.61 -34.39 -6.07
C ALA A 372 -7.89 -35.24 -7.14
N ARG A 373 -6.64 -34.88 -7.47
CA ARG A 373 -5.84 -35.59 -8.49
C ARG A 373 -5.15 -36.85 -8.00
N HIS A 374 -4.54 -36.78 -6.83
CA HIS A 374 -3.64 -37.82 -6.33
C HIS A 374 -4.20 -38.58 -5.14
N ARG A 375 -5.39 -38.20 -4.64
CA ARG A 375 -6.05 -38.76 -3.44
C ARG A 375 -5.15 -38.73 -2.20
N ARG A 376 -4.22 -37.77 -2.15
CA ARG A 376 -3.24 -37.58 -1.07
C ARG A 376 -3.14 -36.09 -0.75
N LEU A 377 -2.82 -35.76 0.50
CA LEU A 377 -2.59 -34.38 0.92
C LEU A 377 -1.18 -33.91 0.54
N HIS A 378 -1.08 -32.70 0.00
CA HIS A 378 0.21 -32.06 -0.23
C HIS A 378 0.80 -31.59 1.11
N ARG A 379 1.64 -32.41 1.74
CA ARG A 379 2.13 -32.20 3.12
C ARG A 379 2.66 -30.79 3.40
N VAL A 380 3.47 -30.23 2.49
CA VAL A 380 4.02 -28.87 2.65
C VAL A 380 2.94 -27.80 2.65
N ALA A 381 2.00 -27.85 1.70
CA ALA A 381 0.90 -26.91 1.60
C ALA A 381 -0.06 -27.05 2.80
N ALA A 382 -0.33 -28.28 3.25
CA ALA A 382 -1.16 -28.53 4.45
C ALA A 382 -0.50 -28.00 5.73
N ALA A 383 0.82 -28.16 5.89
CA ALA A 383 1.55 -27.60 7.02
C ALA A 383 1.57 -26.06 6.98
N ALA A 384 1.81 -25.47 5.80
CA ALA A 384 1.71 -24.03 5.61
C ALA A 384 0.31 -23.51 5.90
N LEU A 385 -0.73 -24.23 5.48
CA LEU A 385 -2.12 -23.90 5.72
C LEU A 385 -2.42 -23.84 7.23
N ALA A 386 -1.94 -24.84 7.99
CA ALA A 386 -2.10 -24.87 9.44
C ALA A 386 -1.40 -23.70 10.13
N VAL A 387 -0.18 -23.35 9.70
CA VAL A 387 0.56 -22.19 10.22
C VAL A 387 -0.19 -20.88 9.94
N VAL A 388 -0.63 -20.68 8.70
CA VAL A 388 -1.38 -19.47 8.29
C VAL A 388 -2.70 -19.37 9.04
N LEU A 389 -3.42 -20.49 9.20
CA LEU A 389 -4.65 -20.55 9.99
C LEU A 389 -4.39 -20.19 11.46
N GLY A 390 -3.32 -20.72 12.06
CA GLY A 390 -2.96 -20.39 13.45
C GLY A 390 -2.71 -18.90 13.66
N TRP A 391 -1.95 -18.26 12.76
CA TRP A 391 -1.72 -16.81 12.82
C TRP A 391 -2.96 -15.99 12.49
N LEU A 392 -3.82 -16.46 11.59
CA LEU A 392 -5.08 -15.79 11.29
C LEU A 392 -6.02 -15.81 12.51
N VAL A 393 -6.13 -16.95 13.20
CA VAL A 393 -6.91 -17.08 14.44
C VAL A 393 -6.31 -16.18 15.52
N PHE A 394 -4.98 -16.19 15.69
CA PHE A 394 -4.31 -15.29 16.62
C PHE A 394 -4.63 -13.82 16.31
N ALA A 395 -4.53 -13.41 15.04
CA ALA A 395 -4.82 -12.04 14.63
C ALA A 395 -6.29 -11.68 14.91
N GLN A 396 -7.23 -12.56 14.55
CA GLN A 396 -8.65 -12.31 14.77
C GLN A 396 -8.99 -12.14 16.25
N LEU A 397 -8.37 -12.93 17.14
CA LEU A 397 -8.65 -12.88 18.57
C LEU A 397 -7.89 -11.76 19.29
N VAL A 398 -6.62 -11.55 18.95
CA VAL A 398 -5.72 -10.66 19.70
C VAL A 398 -5.64 -9.25 19.11
N LEU A 399 -5.58 -9.12 17.78
CA LEU A 399 -5.44 -7.81 17.13
C LEU A 399 -6.80 -7.19 16.81
N PHE A 400 -7.79 -8.01 16.42
CA PHE A 400 -9.11 -7.53 15.97
C PHE A 400 -10.22 -7.77 17.00
N GLY A 401 -9.95 -8.43 18.13
CA GLY A 401 -10.94 -8.65 19.20
C GLY A 401 -12.21 -9.39 18.74
N GLY A 402 -12.12 -10.20 17.69
CA GLY A 402 -13.25 -10.89 17.07
C GLY A 402 -14.16 -9.99 16.22
N LYS A 403 -13.86 -8.70 16.07
CA LYS A 403 -14.66 -7.74 15.31
C LYS A 403 -14.44 -7.90 13.79
N SER A 404 -15.48 -7.63 13.01
CA SER A 404 -15.43 -7.65 11.53
C SER A 404 -14.82 -6.38 10.93
N GLN A 405 -14.72 -5.31 11.72
CA GLN A 405 -14.26 -3.99 11.27
C GLN A 405 -15.03 -3.48 10.04
N GLY A 406 -16.34 -3.75 9.98
CA GLY A 406 -17.16 -3.24 8.89
C GLY A 406 -17.20 -4.09 7.62
N LEU A 407 -16.43 -5.17 7.54
CA LEU A 407 -16.53 -6.13 6.44
C LEU A 407 -17.75 -7.04 6.63
N GLY A 408 -18.65 -7.05 5.65
CA GLY A 408 -19.87 -7.86 5.66
C GLY A 408 -20.21 -8.42 4.27
N LEU A 409 -21.22 -9.29 4.21
CA LEU A 409 -21.75 -9.74 2.92
C LEU A 409 -22.45 -8.56 2.23
N GLY A 410 -21.97 -8.21 1.05
CA GLY A 410 -22.47 -7.11 0.24
C GLY A 410 -22.26 -7.42 -1.24
N PRO A 411 -23.04 -8.34 -1.82
CA PRO A 411 -22.84 -8.74 -3.21
C PRO A 411 -22.90 -7.55 -4.16
N LEU A 412 -21.87 -7.40 -4.99
CA LEU A 412 -21.70 -6.32 -5.97
C LEU A 412 -21.61 -4.91 -5.37
N ASP A 413 -21.34 -4.78 -4.07
CA ASP A 413 -21.20 -3.48 -3.42
C ASP A 413 -20.06 -2.65 -4.05
N ALA A 414 -18.94 -3.30 -4.38
CA ALA A 414 -17.85 -2.69 -5.14
C ALA A 414 -18.29 -2.09 -6.49
N MET A 415 -19.29 -2.68 -7.16
CA MET A 415 -19.79 -2.19 -8.45
C MET A 415 -20.61 -0.91 -8.31
N ARG A 416 -21.21 -0.64 -7.15
CA ARG A 416 -21.93 0.62 -6.89
C ARG A 416 -21.00 1.83 -6.92
N ARG A 417 -19.72 1.59 -6.66
CA ARG A 417 -18.67 2.60 -6.63
C ARG A 417 -17.63 2.38 -7.74
N ASN A 418 -18.02 1.69 -8.81
CA ASN A 418 -17.18 1.52 -10.00
C ASN A 418 -16.91 2.90 -10.66
N PRO A 419 -15.66 3.29 -10.98
CA PRO A 419 -15.33 4.62 -11.47
C PRO A 419 -16.03 4.99 -12.77
N ALA A 420 -16.07 4.09 -13.77
CA ALA A 420 -16.84 4.32 -15.00
C ALA A 420 -18.33 4.50 -14.68
N GLY A 421 -18.86 3.71 -13.74
CA GLY A 421 -20.25 3.82 -13.28
C GLY A 421 -20.57 5.15 -12.58
N VAL A 422 -19.71 5.61 -11.68
CA VAL A 422 -19.87 6.89 -10.96
C VAL A 422 -19.69 8.06 -11.91
N THR A 423 -18.65 8.04 -12.75
CA THR A 423 -18.34 9.11 -13.73
C THR A 423 -19.50 9.34 -14.71
N THR A 424 -20.27 8.29 -15.02
CA THR A 424 -21.41 8.37 -15.96
C THR A 424 -22.78 8.50 -15.26
N HIS A 425 -22.81 8.62 -13.93
CA HIS A 425 -24.02 8.57 -13.09
C HIS A 425 -24.82 7.25 -13.24
N TYR A 426 -24.18 6.21 -13.76
CA TYR A 426 -24.80 4.92 -14.03
C TYR A 426 -25.19 4.17 -12.76
N THR A 427 -24.44 4.40 -11.67
CA THR A 427 -24.62 3.75 -10.36
C THR A 427 -25.55 4.49 -9.40
N GLU A 428 -26.08 5.67 -9.76
CA GLU A 428 -27.09 6.39 -8.95
C GLU A 428 -28.38 5.58 -8.78
N ASP A 429 -28.73 4.77 -9.79
CA ASP A 429 -29.81 3.76 -9.73
C ASP A 429 -29.19 2.37 -9.94
N PRO A 430 -28.68 1.72 -8.87
CA PRO A 430 -27.85 0.51 -8.93
C PRO A 430 -28.68 -0.76 -9.15
N ARG A 431 -29.48 -0.79 -10.22
CA ARG A 431 -30.22 -1.99 -10.64
C ARG A 431 -29.27 -3.14 -10.96
N LEU A 432 -29.68 -4.36 -10.67
CA LEU A 432 -28.84 -5.55 -10.83
C LEU A 432 -28.19 -5.65 -12.22
N TYR A 433 -28.92 -5.41 -13.31
CA TYR A 433 -28.35 -5.49 -14.66
C TYR A 433 -27.22 -4.47 -14.89
N ARG A 434 -27.30 -3.27 -14.27
CA ARG A 434 -26.26 -2.24 -14.37
C ARG A 434 -24.99 -2.69 -13.65
N LEU A 435 -25.14 -3.24 -12.45
CA LEU A 435 -24.02 -3.79 -11.69
C LEU A 435 -23.39 -4.99 -12.41
N LEU A 436 -24.19 -5.83 -13.07
CA LEU A 436 -23.70 -6.96 -13.89
C LEU A 436 -22.95 -6.48 -15.15
N VAL A 437 -23.39 -5.40 -15.79
CA VAL A 437 -22.65 -4.77 -16.90
C VAL A 437 -21.29 -4.28 -16.41
N LEU A 438 -21.26 -3.53 -15.31
CA LEU A 438 -20.00 -3.03 -14.73
C LEU A 438 -19.08 -4.19 -14.33
N LEU A 439 -19.62 -5.24 -13.71
CA LEU A 439 -18.86 -6.45 -13.38
C LEU A 439 -18.27 -7.10 -14.62
N ALA A 440 -19.05 -7.24 -15.70
CA ALA A 440 -18.57 -7.82 -16.95
C ALA A 440 -17.42 -7.00 -17.54
N LEU A 441 -17.51 -5.67 -17.54
CA LEU A 441 -16.44 -4.78 -18.00
C LEU A 441 -15.19 -4.87 -17.11
N THR A 442 -15.36 -4.88 -15.79
CA THR A 442 -14.27 -5.12 -14.84
C THR A 442 -13.59 -6.47 -15.08
N VAL A 443 -14.35 -7.55 -15.31
CA VAL A 443 -13.79 -8.88 -15.63
C VAL A 443 -13.05 -8.87 -16.95
N LEU A 444 -13.55 -8.20 -17.99
CA LEU A 444 -12.82 -8.05 -19.26
C LEU A 444 -11.51 -7.30 -19.06
N GLY A 445 -11.51 -6.24 -18.26
CA GLY A 445 -10.30 -5.51 -17.88
C GLY A 445 -9.30 -6.40 -17.15
N TRP A 446 -9.76 -7.21 -16.21
CA TRP A 446 -8.90 -8.15 -15.50
C TRP A 446 -8.36 -9.27 -16.39
N LEU A 447 -9.18 -9.80 -17.30
CA LEU A 447 -8.70 -10.75 -18.31
C LEU A 447 -7.62 -10.10 -19.19
N ALA A 448 -7.69 -8.79 -19.42
CA ALA A 448 -6.70 -8.13 -20.25
C ALA A 448 -5.30 -8.09 -19.61
N ILE A 449 -5.25 -7.90 -18.30
CA ILE A 449 -3.99 -7.79 -17.56
C ILE A 449 -3.48 -9.15 -17.08
N TRP A 450 -4.38 -9.99 -16.57
CA TRP A 450 -4.05 -11.26 -15.90
C TRP A 450 -4.25 -12.49 -16.78
N GLY A 451 -4.87 -12.33 -17.97
CA GLY A 451 -5.14 -13.42 -18.91
C GLY A 451 -3.90 -14.13 -19.43
N GLY A 452 -2.72 -13.53 -19.29
CA GLY A 452 -1.43 -14.20 -19.55
C GLY A 452 -1.27 -15.52 -18.79
N ALA A 453 -1.92 -15.67 -17.64
CA ALA A 453 -1.88 -16.89 -16.84
C ALA A 453 -2.38 -18.11 -17.64
N PHE A 454 -3.38 -17.94 -18.51
CA PHE A 454 -3.90 -19.02 -19.35
C PHE A 454 -2.86 -19.57 -20.35
N GLY A 455 -1.80 -18.81 -20.65
CA GLY A 455 -0.65 -19.27 -21.44
C GLY A 455 0.07 -20.47 -20.83
N LEU A 456 -0.02 -20.67 -19.51
CA LEU A 456 0.58 -21.80 -18.80
C LEU A 456 -0.14 -23.14 -19.07
N ARG A 457 -1.41 -23.11 -19.47
CA ARG A 457 -2.20 -24.31 -19.82
C ARG A 457 -2.14 -25.38 -18.72
N ARG A 458 -1.61 -26.58 -19.02
CA ARG A 458 -1.46 -27.67 -18.05
C ARG A 458 -0.56 -27.30 -16.87
N ARG A 459 0.36 -26.33 -17.04
CA ARG A 459 1.21 -25.84 -15.94
C ARG A 459 0.46 -24.99 -14.92
N LEU A 460 -0.75 -24.50 -15.23
CA LEU A 460 -1.63 -23.87 -14.23
C LEU A 460 -2.01 -24.81 -13.08
N LEU A 461 -1.79 -26.10 -13.27
CA LEU A 461 -2.09 -27.16 -12.34
C LEU A 461 -0.91 -27.48 -11.43
N GLU A 462 0.26 -26.87 -11.66
CA GLU A 462 1.41 -26.96 -10.78
C GLU A 462 1.10 -26.25 -9.43
N PRO A 463 1.59 -26.75 -8.29
CA PRO A 463 1.26 -26.20 -6.97
C PRO A 463 1.57 -24.71 -6.81
N ASP A 464 2.65 -24.22 -7.43
CA ASP A 464 3.00 -22.80 -7.42
C ASP A 464 2.00 -21.95 -8.22
N ALA A 465 1.62 -22.40 -9.42
CA ALA A 465 0.61 -21.71 -10.22
C ALA A 465 -0.76 -21.67 -9.51
N LEU A 466 -1.17 -22.79 -8.90
CA LEU A 466 -2.42 -22.88 -8.12
C LEU A 466 -2.41 -21.97 -6.90
N LEU A 467 -1.28 -21.85 -6.19
CA LEU A 467 -1.14 -20.93 -5.07
C LEU A 467 -1.42 -19.49 -5.54
N LEU A 468 -0.68 -19.02 -6.56
CA LEU A 468 -0.83 -17.65 -7.07
C LEU A 468 -2.23 -17.37 -7.63
N LEU A 469 -2.83 -18.37 -8.31
CA LEU A 469 -4.20 -18.28 -8.82
C LEU A 469 -5.20 -18.18 -7.66
N GLY A 470 -5.03 -18.97 -6.60
CA GLY A 470 -5.95 -18.97 -5.47
C GLY A 470 -5.91 -17.67 -4.65
N LEU A 471 -4.76 -16.99 -4.56
CA LEU A 471 -4.69 -15.61 -4.02
C LEU A 471 -5.58 -14.67 -4.85
N GLY A 472 -5.48 -14.75 -6.18
CA GLY A 472 -6.27 -13.93 -7.08
C GLY A 472 -7.77 -14.21 -7.02
N LEU A 473 -8.14 -15.49 -6.99
CA LEU A 473 -9.54 -15.91 -6.81
C LEU A 473 -10.10 -15.41 -5.47
N ALA A 474 -9.31 -15.47 -4.39
CA ALA A 474 -9.74 -14.92 -3.10
C ALA A 474 -9.96 -13.40 -3.16
N GLY A 475 -9.07 -12.66 -3.81
CA GLY A 475 -9.24 -11.22 -4.03
C GLY A 475 -10.46 -10.88 -4.87
N PHE A 476 -10.69 -11.62 -5.96
CA PHE A 476 -11.88 -11.51 -6.80
C PHE A 476 -13.16 -11.76 -5.99
N THR A 477 -13.20 -12.88 -5.26
CA THR A 477 -14.36 -13.28 -4.46
C THR A 477 -14.64 -12.28 -3.35
N ALA A 478 -13.60 -11.75 -2.69
CA ALA A 478 -13.73 -10.70 -1.69
C ALA A 478 -14.42 -9.46 -2.29
N LEU A 479 -13.95 -8.97 -3.43
CA LEU A 479 -14.49 -7.76 -4.08
C LEU A 479 -15.93 -7.94 -4.59
N VAL A 480 -16.31 -9.15 -5.00
CA VAL A 480 -17.63 -9.41 -5.60
C VAL A 480 -18.70 -9.75 -4.56
N LEU A 481 -18.34 -10.45 -3.48
CA LEU A 481 -19.30 -10.96 -2.49
C LEU A 481 -19.41 -10.12 -1.22
N PHE A 482 -18.36 -9.38 -0.87
CA PHE A 482 -18.31 -8.59 0.36
C PHE A 482 -18.41 -7.10 0.06
N GLY A 483 -18.95 -6.36 1.03
CA GLY A 483 -18.94 -4.92 1.07
C GLY A 483 -18.30 -4.45 2.38
N HIS A 484 -17.80 -3.23 2.38
CA HIS A 484 -17.22 -2.61 3.57
C HIS A 484 -17.93 -1.28 3.88
N SER A 485 -18.20 -1.09 5.16
CA SER A 485 -18.87 0.09 5.70
C SER A 485 -18.12 1.41 5.40
N GLY A 486 -16.79 1.40 5.62
CA GLY A 486 -15.90 2.53 5.29
C GLY A 486 -15.57 2.73 3.81
N GLY A 487 -16.44 2.37 2.86
CA GLY A 487 -16.14 2.47 1.44
C GLY A 487 -15.71 1.12 0.85
N GLN A 488 -14.59 1.07 0.13
CA GLN A 488 -14.20 -0.11 -0.69
C GLN A 488 -13.01 -0.90 -0.13
N ALA A 489 -12.93 -1.10 1.18
CA ALA A 489 -11.76 -1.75 1.77
C ALA A 489 -11.64 -3.25 1.39
N GLU A 490 -12.71 -3.89 0.91
CA GLU A 490 -12.67 -5.23 0.32
C GLU A 490 -11.72 -5.33 -0.90
N GLY A 491 -11.48 -4.21 -1.59
CA GLY A 491 -10.52 -4.13 -2.70
C GLY A 491 -9.07 -4.40 -2.31
N PHE A 492 -8.70 -4.23 -1.04
CA PHE A 492 -7.34 -4.50 -0.56
C PHE A 492 -6.94 -5.98 -0.67
N PHE A 493 -7.91 -6.91 -0.72
CA PHE A 493 -7.63 -8.33 -0.95
C PHE A 493 -7.08 -8.57 -2.35
N LEU A 494 -7.69 -7.95 -3.38
CA LEU A 494 -7.20 -8.06 -4.75
C LEU A 494 -5.90 -7.29 -4.96
N GLN A 495 -5.76 -6.10 -4.35
CA GLN A 495 -4.51 -5.34 -4.40
C GLN A 495 -3.33 -6.14 -3.80
N GLY A 496 -3.55 -6.85 -2.69
CA GLY A 496 -2.53 -7.71 -2.10
C GLY A 496 -2.14 -8.92 -2.97
N ALA A 497 -3.10 -9.47 -3.73
CA ALA A 497 -2.86 -10.58 -4.66
C ALA A 497 -2.16 -10.15 -5.97
N ARG A 498 -2.22 -8.86 -6.32
CA ARG A 498 -1.77 -8.32 -7.60
C ARG A 498 -0.35 -8.71 -8.02
N PRO A 499 0.70 -8.61 -7.19
CA PRO A 499 2.06 -8.94 -7.62
C PRO A 499 2.21 -10.41 -8.04
N TYR A 500 1.48 -11.30 -7.38
CA TYR A 500 1.49 -12.74 -7.59
C TYR A 500 0.72 -13.14 -8.84
N LEU A 501 -0.43 -12.50 -9.03
CA LEU A 501 -1.23 -12.60 -10.23
C LEU A 501 -0.48 -12.05 -11.46
N ALA A 502 0.27 -10.95 -11.32
CA ALA A 502 1.15 -10.43 -12.37
C ALA A 502 2.30 -11.39 -12.68
N ALA A 503 2.92 -11.98 -11.67
CA ALA A 503 3.96 -13.00 -11.86
C ALA A 503 3.43 -14.22 -12.62
N LEU A 504 2.21 -14.68 -12.27
CA LEU A 504 1.53 -15.77 -12.97
C LEU A 504 1.23 -15.42 -14.43
N ALA A 505 0.74 -14.20 -14.68
CA ALA A 505 0.45 -13.72 -16.03
C ALA A 505 1.71 -13.65 -16.90
N VAL A 506 2.78 -13.04 -16.37
CA VAL A 506 4.09 -12.92 -17.05
C VAL A 506 4.70 -14.30 -17.30
N TRP A 507 4.59 -15.23 -16.36
CA TRP A 507 5.09 -16.60 -16.53
C TRP A 507 4.48 -17.29 -17.76
N GLY A 508 3.20 -17.05 -18.05
CA GLY A 508 2.52 -17.60 -19.23
C GLY A 508 2.88 -16.94 -20.56
N ILE A 509 3.38 -15.69 -20.55
CA ILE A 509 3.59 -14.89 -21.77
C ILE A 509 5.04 -14.46 -22.04
N VAL A 510 5.96 -14.57 -21.09
CA VAL A 510 7.33 -14.00 -21.19
C VAL A 510 8.06 -14.43 -22.48
N ARG A 511 7.89 -15.69 -22.90
CA ARG A 511 8.55 -16.23 -24.11
C ARG A 511 8.06 -15.61 -25.42
N PHE A 512 6.91 -14.93 -25.41
CA PHE A 512 6.38 -14.26 -26.59
C PHE A 512 7.06 -12.90 -26.82
N PHE A 513 7.54 -12.24 -25.76
CA PHE A 513 8.30 -10.99 -25.86
C PHE A 513 9.72 -11.18 -26.45
N GLU A 514 10.19 -12.42 -26.54
CA GLU A 514 11.45 -12.75 -27.23
C GLU A 514 11.28 -12.80 -28.76
N ARG A 515 10.05 -12.68 -29.27
CA ARG A 515 9.73 -12.79 -30.70
C ARG A 515 9.12 -11.49 -31.23
N PRO A 516 9.42 -11.10 -32.48
CA PRO A 516 8.80 -9.93 -33.12
C PRO A 516 7.26 -9.99 -33.10
N SER A 517 6.67 -11.18 -33.25
CA SER A 517 5.22 -11.35 -33.22
C SER A 517 4.57 -10.99 -31.88
N GLY A 518 5.26 -11.19 -30.76
CA GLY A 518 4.76 -10.75 -29.46
C GLY A 518 4.79 -9.23 -29.33
N LEU A 519 5.89 -8.60 -29.75
CA LEU A 519 5.99 -7.13 -29.77
C LEU A 519 4.94 -6.49 -30.69
N LEU A 520 4.69 -7.09 -31.85
CA LEU A 520 3.62 -6.66 -32.77
C LEU A 520 2.23 -6.86 -32.17
N ALA A 521 1.98 -7.98 -31.48
CA ALA A 521 0.70 -8.20 -30.79
C ALA A 521 0.47 -7.14 -29.69
N PHE A 522 1.50 -6.86 -28.88
CA PHE A 522 1.44 -5.82 -27.85
C PHE A 522 1.17 -4.44 -28.46
N GLY A 523 1.91 -4.09 -29.53
CA GLY A 523 1.71 -2.84 -30.26
C GLY A 523 0.32 -2.73 -30.89
N ALA A 524 -0.24 -3.83 -31.41
CA ALA A 524 -1.59 -3.87 -31.95
C ALA A 524 -2.66 -3.64 -30.87
N GLY A 525 -2.46 -4.17 -29.66
CA GLY A 525 -3.34 -3.93 -28.52
C GLY A 525 -3.34 -2.47 -28.09
N LEU A 526 -2.14 -1.88 -27.99
CA LEU A 526 -1.94 -0.46 -27.70
C LEU A 526 -2.63 0.41 -28.76
N ALA A 527 -2.36 0.15 -30.04
CA ALA A 527 -2.94 0.89 -31.15
C ALA A 527 -4.46 0.77 -31.19
N THR A 528 -5.02 -0.40 -30.87
CA THR A 528 -6.47 -0.63 -30.81
C THR A 528 -7.13 0.30 -29.80
N VAL A 529 -6.61 0.34 -28.56
CA VAL A 529 -7.16 1.23 -27.51
C VAL A 529 -6.94 2.70 -27.86
N PHE A 530 -5.81 3.05 -28.45
CA PHE A 530 -5.56 4.42 -28.92
C PHE A 530 -6.59 4.87 -29.97
N VAL A 531 -6.86 4.03 -30.98
CA VAL A 531 -7.88 4.30 -32.01
C VAL A 531 -9.28 4.38 -31.41
N LEU A 532 -9.61 3.51 -30.45
CA LEU A 532 -10.90 3.55 -29.76
C LEU A 532 -11.12 4.86 -29.02
N ARG A 533 -10.11 5.37 -28.30
CA ARG A 533 -10.18 6.68 -27.63
C ARG A 533 -10.46 7.83 -28.60
N LEU A 534 -9.89 7.78 -29.81
CA LEU A 534 -10.17 8.77 -30.84
C LEU A 534 -11.60 8.66 -31.38
N ALA A 535 -12.14 7.44 -31.45
CA ALA A 535 -13.49 7.17 -31.95
C ALA A 535 -14.60 7.44 -30.90
N THR A 536 -14.33 7.23 -29.60
CA THR A 536 -15.28 7.51 -28.51
C THR A 536 -15.46 8.99 -28.24
N GLY A 537 -14.46 9.82 -28.54
CA GLY A 537 -14.46 11.23 -28.20
C GLY A 537 -14.24 11.50 -26.71
N GLY A 538 -14.10 12.78 -26.36
CA GLY A 538 -13.82 13.22 -24.98
C GLY A 538 -15.05 13.37 -24.08
N ASP A 539 -16.26 13.38 -24.66
CA ASP A 539 -17.49 13.67 -23.91
C ASP A 539 -17.95 12.45 -23.10
N VAL A 540 -18.10 12.64 -21.79
CA VAL A 540 -18.60 11.61 -20.88
C VAL A 540 -20.11 11.43 -21.10
N PRO A 541 -20.59 10.19 -21.33
CA PRO A 541 -22.01 9.92 -21.50
C PRO A 541 -22.73 9.88 -20.14
N LEU A 542 -23.28 11.00 -19.71
CA LEU A 542 -24.04 11.11 -18.46
C LEU A 542 -25.47 10.58 -18.61
N ILE A 543 -25.98 9.87 -17.60
CA ILE A 543 -27.42 9.64 -17.45
C ILE A 543 -28.08 10.98 -17.11
N GLY A 544 -29.19 11.29 -17.79
CA GLY A 544 -29.96 12.50 -17.52
C GLY A 544 -31.23 12.58 -18.38
N PRO A 545 -31.92 13.74 -18.40
CA PRO A 545 -33.18 13.91 -19.12
C PRO A 545 -33.09 13.60 -20.62
N SER A 546 -31.92 13.83 -21.23
CA SER A 546 -31.68 13.65 -22.66
C SER A 546 -31.09 12.27 -23.03
N ARG A 547 -30.59 11.49 -22.07
CA ARG A 547 -29.97 10.17 -22.29
C ARG A 547 -30.37 9.18 -21.21
N GLY A 548 -31.13 8.17 -21.61
CA GLY A 548 -31.51 7.06 -20.73
C GLY A 548 -30.37 6.06 -20.49
N ALA A 549 -30.53 5.23 -19.46
CA ALA A 549 -29.53 4.24 -19.04
C ALA A 549 -29.11 3.26 -20.16
N VAL A 550 -30.00 2.94 -21.10
CA VAL A 550 -29.67 2.05 -22.24
C VAL A 550 -28.62 2.68 -23.16
N ALA A 551 -28.73 3.97 -23.45
CA ALA A 551 -27.77 4.68 -24.29
C ALA A 551 -26.38 4.72 -23.62
N VAL A 552 -26.32 5.00 -22.31
CA VAL A 552 -25.07 4.94 -21.53
C VAL A 552 -24.51 3.52 -21.46
N THR A 553 -25.36 2.49 -21.35
CA THR A 553 -24.93 1.09 -21.42
C THR A 553 -24.24 0.78 -22.74
N VAL A 554 -24.82 1.21 -23.87
CA VAL A 554 -24.20 1.04 -25.19
C VAL A 554 -22.86 1.77 -25.23
N ALA A 555 -22.80 3.02 -24.77
CA ALA A 555 -21.58 3.83 -24.73
C ALA A 555 -20.46 3.18 -23.89
N LEU A 556 -20.83 2.52 -22.78
CA LEU A 556 -19.89 1.77 -21.94
C LEU A 556 -19.42 0.46 -22.57
N VAL A 557 -20.29 -0.26 -23.29
CA VAL A 557 -20.02 -1.63 -23.76
C VAL A 557 -19.36 -1.68 -25.14
N TRP A 558 -19.76 -0.84 -26.09
CA TRP A 558 -19.26 -0.94 -27.47
C TRP A 558 -17.73 -0.81 -27.59
N PRO A 559 -17.02 0.04 -26.81
CA PRO A 559 -15.57 0.16 -26.94
C PRO A 559 -14.84 -1.13 -26.54
N TRP A 560 -15.45 -1.94 -25.69
CA TRP A 560 -14.94 -3.26 -25.29
C TRP A 560 -15.25 -4.35 -26.30
N ALA A 561 -16.28 -4.18 -27.15
CA ALA A 561 -16.65 -5.16 -28.15
C ALA A 561 -15.53 -5.41 -29.17
N VAL A 562 -14.76 -4.38 -29.52
CA VAL A 562 -13.64 -4.47 -30.48
C VAL A 562 -12.48 -5.34 -29.95
N PRO A 563 -11.83 -5.03 -28.82
CA PRO A 563 -10.76 -5.87 -28.28
C PRO A 563 -11.27 -7.27 -27.90
N ALA A 564 -12.52 -7.38 -27.43
CA ALA A 564 -13.13 -8.68 -27.19
C ALA A 564 -13.25 -9.50 -28.48
N ALA A 565 -13.78 -8.93 -29.58
CA ALA A 565 -13.92 -9.63 -30.85
C ALA A 565 -12.56 -10.08 -31.42
N VAL A 566 -11.53 -9.22 -31.34
CA VAL A 566 -10.16 -9.58 -31.76
C VAL A 566 -9.61 -10.72 -30.91
N ALA A 567 -9.78 -10.66 -29.59
CA ALA A 567 -9.36 -11.72 -28.67
C ALA A 567 -10.09 -13.03 -28.96
N LEU A 568 -11.43 -13.00 -29.13
CA LEU A 568 -12.24 -14.18 -29.47
C LEU A 568 -11.79 -14.79 -30.81
N GLY A 569 -11.62 -13.97 -31.86
CA GLY A 569 -11.13 -14.44 -33.16
C GLY A 569 -9.75 -15.09 -33.06
N GLY A 570 -8.83 -14.48 -32.31
CA GLY A 570 -7.52 -15.04 -32.02
C GLY A 570 -7.60 -16.37 -31.25
N LEU A 571 -8.50 -16.49 -30.27
CA LEU A 571 -8.72 -17.72 -29.50
C LEU A 571 -9.33 -18.84 -30.37
N LEU A 572 -10.23 -18.51 -31.30
CA LEU A 572 -10.77 -19.46 -32.26
C LEU A 572 -9.67 -20.03 -33.17
N ILE A 573 -8.74 -19.18 -33.63
CA ILE A 573 -7.55 -19.62 -34.36
C ILE A 573 -6.64 -20.45 -33.44
N ALA A 574 -6.54 -20.06 -32.16
CA ALA A 574 -5.67 -20.71 -31.19
C ALA A 574 -6.07 -22.17 -30.89
N ARG A 575 -7.34 -22.53 -31.11
CA ARG A 575 -7.81 -23.93 -31.09
C ARG A 575 -7.07 -24.80 -32.10
N ARG A 576 -6.70 -24.25 -33.25
CA ARG A 576 -5.91 -24.94 -34.30
C ARG A 576 -4.42 -24.66 -34.19
N ARG A 577 -4.04 -23.46 -33.74
CA ARG A 577 -2.64 -23.02 -33.65
C ARG A 577 -2.30 -22.50 -32.26
N PRO A 578 -1.71 -23.33 -31.39
CA PRO A 578 -1.56 -23.03 -29.97
C PRO A 578 -0.78 -21.73 -29.66
N VAL A 579 0.09 -21.28 -30.57
CA VAL A 579 0.85 -20.03 -30.45
C VAL A 579 -0.04 -18.80 -30.28
N PHE A 580 -1.25 -18.80 -30.85
CA PHE A 580 -2.17 -17.65 -30.80
C PHE A 580 -2.72 -17.39 -29.40
N PHE A 581 -2.72 -18.36 -28.48
CA PHE A 581 -3.12 -18.11 -27.09
C PHE A 581 -2.21 -17.07 -26.42
N GLY A 582 -0.89 -17.20 -26.59
CA GLY A 582 0.04 -16.24 -26.03
C GLY A 582 0.01 -14.90 -26.75
N LEU A 583 -0.19 -14.89 -28.07
CA LEU A 583 -0.34 -13.64 -28.83
C LEU A 583 -1.60 -12.87 -28.43
N VAL A 584 -2.74 -13.54 -28.21
CA VAL A 584 -3.96 -12.90 -27.68
C VAL A 584 -3.70 -12.32 -26.29
N ALA A 585 -3.04 -13.06 -25.40
CA ALA A 585 -2.72 -12.55 -24.08
C ALA A 585 -1.78 -11.34 -24.11
N VAL A 586 -0.79 -11.34 -25.01
CA VAL A 586 0.12 -10.20 -25.20
C VAL A 586 -0.59 -9.01 -25.87
N PHE A 587 -1.51 -9.25 -26.80
CA PHE A 587 -2.39 -8.22 -27.37
C PHE A 587 -3.23 -7.55 -26.29
N LEU A 588 -3.90 -8.36 -25.46
CA LEU A 588 -4.71 -7.86 -24.36
C LEU A 588 -3.88 -7.08 -23.33
N LEU A 589 -2.66 -7.55 -23.02
CA LEU A 589 -1.73 -6.79 -22.20
C LEU A 589 -1.33 -5.47 -22.88
N GLY A 590 -1.20 -5.44 -24.21
CA GLY A 590 -0.99 -4.22 -24.99
C GLY A 590 -2.11 -3.20 -24.81
N CYS A 591 -3.38 -3.65 -24.69
CA CYS A 591 -4.52 -2.77 -24.43
C CYS A 591 -4.44 -2.05 -23.06
N THR A 592 -3.61 -2.52 -22.13
CA THR A 592 -3.41 -1.91 -20.81
C THR A 592 -2.48 -0.69 -20.85
N ALA A 593 -1.58 -0.64 -21.83
CA ALA A 593 -0.47 0.32 -21.86
C ALA A 593 -0.94 1.79 -22.00
N PRO A 594 -1.95 2.12 -22.83
CA PRO A 594 -2.44 3.50 -22.92
C PRO A 594 -2.97 4.07 -21.61
N THR A 595 -3.53 3.25 -20.72
CA THR A 595 -3.99 3.67 -19.39
C THR A 595 -2.80 4.03 -18.50
N ALA A 596 -1.76 3.18 -18.49
CA ALA A 596 -0.55 3.43 -17.69
C ALA A 596 0.20 4.69 -18.11
N VAL A 597 0.38 4.89 -19.43
CA VAL A 597 0.99 6.11 -19.97
C VAL A 597 0.16 7.33 -19.59
N ARG A 598 -1.16 7.24 -19.74
CA ARG A 598 -2.08 8.33 -19.44
C ARG A 598 -2.03 8.77 -17.97
N GLN A 599 -1.92 7.83 -17.02
CA GLN A 599 -1.75 8.17 -15.59
C GLN A 599 -0.50 9.04 -15.37
N VAL A 600 0.66 8.61 -15.89
CA VAL A 600 1.92 9.38 -15.75
C VAL A 600 1.83 10.73 -16.44
N VAL A 601 1.22 10.79 -17.62
CA VAL A 601 0.99 12.04 -18.36
C VAL A 601 0.09 12.99 -17.58
N TYR A 602 -1.00 12.49 -16.98
CA TYR A 602 -1.89 13.32 -16.15
C TYR A 602 -1.16 13.95 -14.97
N ALA A 603 -0.30 13.22 -14.28
CA ALA A 603 0.51 13.81 -13.20
C ALA A 603 1.47 14.89 -13.71
N ALA A 604 2.03 14.72 -14.91
CA ALA A 604 2.89 15.73 -15.53
C ALA A 604 2.13 16.96 -16.01
N GLU A 605 0.97 16.78 -16.64
CA GLU A 605 0.05 17.84 -17.08
C GLU A 605 -0.45 18.63 -15.86
N ASP A 606 -0.93 17.94 -14.83
CA ASP A 606 -1.38 18.58 -13.60
C ASP A 606 -0.24 19.34 -12.88
N GLY A 607 0.98 18.79 -12.85
CA GLY A 607 2.13 19.49 -12.30
C GLY A 607 2.56 20.71 -13.13
N ARG A 608 2.41 20.67 -14.46
CA ARG A 608 2.65 21.80 -15.35
C ARG A 608 1.59 22.90 -15.16
N ASP A 609 0.32 22.51 -15.14
CA ASP A 609 -0.80 23.45 -15.18
C ASP A 609 -1.09 24.06 -13.80
N ASN A 610 -0.89 23.28 -12.73
CA ASN A 610 -1.16 23.69 -11.35
C ASN A 610 0.10 23.85 -10.49
N GLY A 611 1.29 23.67 -11.07
CA GLY A 611 2.58 23.83 -10.40
C GLY A 611 3.05 22.62 -9.58
N TRP A 612 4.36 22.54 -9.36
CA TRP A 612 5.04 21.45 -8.61
C TRP A 612 5.28 21.76 -7.13
N SER A 613 4.66 22.82 -6.60
CA SER A 613 4.72 23.20 -5.19
C SER A 613 3.54 22.61 -4.40
N GLU A 614 3.56 22.82 -3.09
CA GLU A 614 2.46 22.45 -2.19
C GLU A 614 1.12 23.06 -2.67
N ARG A 615 0.06 22.27 -2.50
CA ARG A 615 -1.33 22.58 -2.87
C ARG A 615 -2.22 22.45 -1.64
N ALA A 616 -3.27 23.25 -1.62
CA ALA A 616 -4.27 23.32 -0.56
C ALA A 616 -5.68 23.34 -1.17
N ASP A 617 -5.92 22.41 -2.10
CA ASP A 617 -7.17 22.21 -2.83
C ASP A 617 -8.20 21.39 -2.04
N LEU A 618 -7.73 20.56 -1.11
CA LEU A 618 -8.56 19.82 -0.18
C LEU A 618 -9.37 20.70 0.78
N TRP A 619 -10.35 20.08 1.42
CA TRP A 619 -11.19 20.70 2.43
C TRP A 619 -10.41 20.95 3.72
N PRO A 620 -10.60 22.11 4.38
CA PRO A 620 -9.92 22.39 5.63
C PRO A 620 -10.52 21.53 6.75
N ILE A 621 -9.70 20.64 7.33
CA ILE A 621 -10.08 19.74 8.43
C ILE A 621 -9.23 19.96 9.69
N VAL A 622 -8.18 20.78 9.59
CA VAL A 622 -7.31 21.15 10.70
C VAL A 622 -7.12 22.67 10.67
N THR A 623 -7.28 23.33 11.81
CA THR A 623 -6.94 24.75 11.95
C THR A 623 -5.46 24.95 12.28
N GLN A 624 -4.91 26.11 11.94
CA GLN A 624 -3.55 26.48 12.36
C GLN A 624 -3.42 26.44 13.89
N GLY A 625 -4.46 26.88 14.60
CA GLY A 625 -4.54 26.79 16.06
C GLY A 625 -4.46 25.33 16.55
N THR A 626 -5.18 24.40 15.92
CA THR A 626 -5.15 22.97 16.30
C THR A 626 -3.76 22.38 16.16
N LEU A 627 -3.04 22.69 15.07
CA LEU A 627 -1.66 22.25 14.88
C LEU A 627 -0.71 22.82 15.95
N GLU A 628 -0.74 24.13 16.17
CA GLU A 628 0.17 24.81 17.09
C GLU A 628 -0.11 24.44 18.55
N ALA A 629 -1.37 24.47 18.96
CA ALA A 629 -1.80 24.09 20.30
C ALA A 629 -1.60 22.58 20.56
N GLY A 630 -1.81 21.73 19.55
CA GLY A 630 -1.51 20.30 19.61
C GLY A 630 -0.02 20.06 19.89
N ARG A 631 0.87 20.65 19.08
CA ARG A 631 2.33 20.55 19.30
C ARG A 631 2.75 21.14 20.65
N TRP A 632 2.19 22.27 21.05
CA TRP A 632 2.44 22.83 22.39
C TRP A 632 2.05 21.84 23.48
N LEU A 633 0.84 21.25 23.40
CA LEU A 633 0.36 20.27 24.38
C LEU A 633 1.24 19.02 24.41
N ARG A 634 1.68 18.52 23.24
CA ARG A 634 2.63 17.40 23.14
C ARG A 634 3.91 17.65 23.93
N ASP A 635 4.41 18.88 23.90
CA ASP A 635 5.69 19.24 24.52
C ASP A 635 5.56 19.64 26.00
N HIS A 636 4.33 19.88 26.50
CA HIS A 636 4.05 20.39 27.85
C HIS A 636 3.13 19.50 28.71
N SER A 637 2.83 18.28 28.27
CA SER A 637 1.98 17.31 29.01
C SER A 637 2.61 15.93 29.10
N SER A 638 2.15 15.11 30.04
CA SER A 638 2.54 13.69 30.07
C SER A 638 1.89 12.94 28.92
N PRO A 639 2.56 11.97 28.25
CA PRO A 639 1.92 11.12 27.25
C PRO A 639 0.66 10.38 27.74
N ASN A 640 0.59 10.12 29.05
CA ASN A 640 -0.56 9.46 29.70
C ASN A 640 -1.69 10.43 30.09
N ASP A 641 -1.52 11.74 29.91
CA ASP A 641 -2.58 12.70 30.22
C ASP A 641 -3.74 12.56 29.21
N LEU A 642 -4.97 12.72 29.72
CA LEU A 642 -6.19 12.67 28.92
C LEU A 642 -6.71 14.07 28.60
N VAL A 643 -7.10 14.27 27.35
CA VAL A 643 -7.66 15.52 26.83
C VAL A 643 -9.17 15.38 26.64
N ALA A 644 -9.94 16.43 26.89
CA ALA A 644 -11.33 16.56 26.44
C ALA A 644 -11.44 17.72 25.45
N THR A 645 -12.40 17.67 24.53
CA THR A 645 -12.57 18.70 23.50
C THR A 645 -14.02 18.92 23.11
N ASN A 646 -14.35 20.12 22.64
CA ASN A 646 -15.65 20.49 22.05
C ASN A 646 -15.75 20.17 20.54
N MET A 647 -14.69 19.60 19.94
CA MET A 647 -14.59 19.38 18.49
C MET A 647 -14.84 17.93 18.13
N HIS A 648 -15.89 17.69 17.33
CA HIS A 648 -16.30 16.33 16.97
C HIS A 648 -16.45 16.03 15.48
N CYS A 649 -16.19 17.02 14.63
CA CYS A 649 -16.58 16.98 13.22
C CYS A 649 -15.47 17.53 12.33
N ALA A 650 -15.16 16.83 11.24
CA ALA A 650 -14.16 17.27 10.27
C ALA A 650 -14.65 18.47 9.43
N TYR A 651 -15.96 18.54 9.14
CA TYR A 651 -16.54 19.47 8.16
C TYR A 651 -17.73 20.30 8.65
N GLU A 652 -18.01 20.37 9.95
CA GLU A 652 -19.25 21.01 10.40
C GLU A 652 -19.29 22.52 10.10
N GLY A 653 -20.43 22.99 9.60
CA GLY A 653 -20.88 24.34 9.91
C GLY A 653 -20.30 25.52 9.13
N ARG A 654 -19.33 25.38 8.20
CA ARG A 654 -18.91 26.56 7.41
C ARG A 654 -19.92 27.04 6.36
N ARG A 655 -21.07 26.35 6.17
CA ARG A 655 -22.33 26.83 5.53
C ARG A 655 -23.48 25.79 5.57
N GLY A 656 -24.09 25.58 6.74
CA GLY A 656 -25.51 25.22 6.92
C GLY A 656 -26.15 23.96 6.29
N HIS A 657 -25.46 23.10 5.52
CA HIS A 657 -26.13 22.02 4.77
C HIS A 657 -25.46 20.64 4.77
N SER A 658 -24.31 20.44 5.43
CA SER A 658 -23.67 19.12 5.49
C SER A 658 -23.84 18.49 6.88
N PRO A 659 -24.25 17.20 6.99
CA PRO A 659 -24.22 16.47 8.26
C PRO A 659 -22.79 16.45 8.83
N CYS A 660 -22.66 16.42 10.16
CA CYS A 660 -21.37 16.26 10.82
C CYS A 660 -20.67 14.97 10.36
N ASP A 661 -19.44 15.12 9.87
CA ASP A 661 -18.54 14.01 9.54
C ASP A 661 -17.64 13.73 10.74
N ARG A 662 -17.82 12.58 11.38
CA ARG A 662 -17.15 12.15 12.61
C ARG A 662 -15.72 11.66 12.40
N ARG A 663 -15.01 12.07 11.33
CA ARG A 663 -13.60 11.74 11.07
C ARG A 663 -12.65 12.88 11.45
N HIS A 664 -12.81 13.40 12.67
CA HIS A 664 -11.95 14.46 13.22
C HIS A 664 -10.88 13.86 14.15
N PHE A 665 -9.62 13.83 13.70
CA PHE A 665 -8.52 13.21 14.47
C PHE A 665 -7.36 14.17 14.75
N GLY A 666 -7.53 15.46 14.44
CA GLY A 666 -6.46 16.45 14.45
C GLY A 666 -5.84 16.67 15.83
N ILE A 667 -6.64 16.65 16.90
CA ILE A 667 -6.16 16.90 18.26
C ILE A 667 -5.32 15.71 18.72
N ALA A 668 -5.83 14.48 18.62
CA ALA A 668 -5.05 13.28 18.93
C ALA A 668 -3.77 13.18 18.08
N ALA A 669 -3.85 13.53 16.80
CA ALA A 669 -2.72 13.48 15.86
C ALA A 669 -1.56 14.39 16.25
N TYR A 670 -1.83 15.68 16.50
CA TYR A 670 -0.76 16.66 16.72
C TYR A 670 -0.33 16.79 18.18
N SER A 671 -1.22 16.44 19.12
CA SER A 671 -0.84 16.36 20.54
C SER A 671 -0.10 15.07 20.90
N GLU A 672 -0.24 14.01 20.09
CA GLU A 672 0.19 12.66 20.46
C GLU A 672 -0.35 12.26 21.85
N ARG A 673 -1.59 12.69 22.18
CA ARG A 673 -2.30 12.38 23.42
C ARG A 673 -3.63 11.69 23.13
N ARG A 674 -4.12 10.97 24.13
CA ARG A 674 -5.44 10.36 24.10
C ARG A 674 -6.49 11.42 24.39
N VAL A 675 -7.62 11.34 23.71
CA VAL A 675 -8.77 12.22 23.86
C VAL A 675 -9.97 11.41 24.35
N LEU A 676 -10.71 11.94 25.32
CA LEU A 676 -11.87 11.30 25.93
C LEU A 676 -12.87 10.88 24.85
N VAL A 677 -13.35 11.87 24.10
CA VAL A 677 -14.12 11.72 22.87
C VAL A 677 -13.78 12.92 21.98
N GLU A 678 -12.98 12.70 20.95
CA GLU A 678 -12.78 13.66 19.85
C GLU A 678 -13.64 13.24 18.65
N SER A 679 -13.64 11.96 18.34
CA SER A 679 -14.28 11.39 17.15
C SER A 679 -14.63 9.95 17.45
N TRP A 680 -15.40 9.29 16.59
CA TRP A 680 -15.65 7.86 16.73
C TRP A 680 -15.70 7.10 15.41
N ALA A 681 -15.54 7.75 14.26
CA ALA A 681 -15.34 7.01 13.02
C ALA A 681 -14.05 6.16 13.11
N TYR A 682 -13.98 5.12 12.28
CA TYR A 682 -12.88 4.14 12.22
C TYR A 682 -12.71 3.29 13.48
N THR A 683 -13.79 3.16 14.25
CA THR A 683 -13.88 2.26 15.41
C THR A 683 -14.76 1.06 15.10
N ALA A 684 -14.58 -0.05 15.82
CA ALA A 684 -15.42 -1.22 15.60
C ALA A 684 -16.87 -0.92 16.01
N ALA A 685 -17.05 -0.13 17.06
CA ALA A 685 -18.38 0.27 17.51
C ALA A 685 -19.08 1.19 16.50
N ALA A 686 -18.40 2.12 15.84
CA ALA A 686 -19.02 2.93 14.79
C ALA A 686 -19.45 2.10 13.57
N HIS A 687 -18.66 1.10 13.17
CA HIS A 687 -19.07 0.15 12.13
C HIS A 687 -20.29 -0.69 12.55
N GLU A 688 -20.38 -1.06 13.82
CA GLU A 688 -21.54 -1.74 14.38
C GLU A 688 -22.77 -0.81 14.39
N GLN A 689 -22.60 0.47 14.74
CA GLN A 689 -23.67 1.46 14.66
C GLN A 689 -24.15 1.69 13.23
N GLU A 690 -23.27 1.70 12.23
CA GLU A 690 -23.67 1.81 10.83
C GLU A 690 -24.60 0.65 10.42
N ALA A 691 -24.24 -0.58 10.80
CA ALA A 691 -25.06 -1.76 10.51
C ALA A 691 -26.45 -1.70 11.18
N ILE A 692 -26.55 -1.07 12.37
CA ILE A 692 -27.80 -0.91 13.12
C ILE A 692 -28.64 0.24 12.57
N GLN A 693 -28.02 1.39 12.29
CA GLN A 693 -28.68 2.64 11.95
C GLN A 693 -28.92 2.80 10.43
N GLY A 694 -28.22 2.04 9.59
CA GLY A 694 -28.29 2.14 8.13
C GLY A 694 -27.70 3.44 7.57
N VAL A 695 -26.85 4.12 8.34
CA VAL A 695 -26.14 5.35 7.95
C VAL A 695 -24.64 5.12 7.98
N PRO A 696 -23.84 5.75 7.10
CA PRO A 696 -22.39 5.60 7.10
C PRO A 696 -21.78 5.88 8.47
N GLN A 697 -20.74 5.14 8.85
CA GLN A 697 -20.09 5.22 10.18
C GLN A 697 -19.70 6.65 10.57
N GLU A 698 -19.28 7.47 9.61
CA GLU A 698 -18.92 8.88 9.80
C GLU A 698 -20.11 9.77 10.17
N HIS A 699 -21.35 9.27 10.09
CA HIS A 699 -22.57 9.98 10.45
C HIS A 699 -23.36 9.30 11.58
N THR A 700 -22.82 8.22 12.16
CA THR A 700 -23.47 7.52 13.27
C THR A 700 -23.46 8.34 14.56
N VAL A 701 -24.43 8.05 15.44
CA VAL A 701 -24.44 8.60 16.81
C VAL A 701 -23.46 7.83 17.71
N TYR A 702 -22.78 8.54 18.60
CA TYR A 702 -21.89 7.92 19.58
C TYR A 702 -22.65 6.99 20.55
N TRP A 703 -22.14 5.78 20.74
CA TRP A 703 -22.82 4.71 21.48
C TRP A 703 -22.80 4.88 23.01
N HIS A 704 -22.05 5.86 23.54
CA HIS A 704 -22.07 6.23 24.96
C HIS A 704 -22.56 7.67 25.17
N PRO A 705 -23.88 7.93 25.07
CA PRO A 705 -24.43 9.28 25.06
C PRO A 705 -24.11 10.07 26.33
N GLN A 706 -24.03 9.42 27.50
CA GLN A 706 -23.67 10.11 28.75
C GLN A 706 -22.22 10.62 28.75
N VAL A 707 -21.28 9.88 28.15
CA VAL A 707 -19.87 10.31 28.10
C VAL A 707 -19.72 11.54 27.21
N LEU A 708 -20.40 11.55 26.06
CA LEU A 708 -20.44 12.71 25.17
C LEU A 708 -21.14 13.90 25.85
N ALA A 709 -22.27 13.68 26.52
CA ALA A 709 -22.96 14.73 27.26
C ALA A 709 -22.10 15.32 28.40
N ASP A 710 -21.41 14.48 29.18
CA ASP A 710 -20.50 14.93 30.25
C ASP A 710 -19.32 15.73 29.67
N ASN A 711 -18.76 15.30 28.52
CA ASN A 711 -17.73 16.03 27.77
C ASN A 711 -18.25 17.40 27.32
N ASP A 712 -19.36 17.44 26.57
CA ASP A 712 -19.86 18.65 25.92
C ASP A 712 -20.36 19.67 26.95
N ASN A 713 -20.91 19.21 28.08
CA ASN A 713 -21.37 20.06 29.17
C ASN A 713 -20.21 20.82 29.84
N ALA A 714 -18.99 20.28 29.85
CA ALA A 714 -17.82 20.99 30.36
C ALA A 714 -17.45 22.22 29.52
N PHE A 715 -17.83 22.24 28.24
CA PHE A 715 -17.57 23.36 27.33
C PHE A 715 -18.77 24.30 27.19
N SER A 716 -19.98 23.74 27.06
CA SER A 716 -21.21 24.50 26.84
C SER A 716 -21.77 25.13 28.12
N ASN A 717 -21.66 24.47 29.27
CA ASN A 717 -22.14 24.97 30.57
C ASN A 717 -21.14 24.63 31.70
N PRO A 718 -19.95 25.26 31.69
CA PRO A 718 -18.89 24.95 32.64
C PRO A 718 -19.29 25.35 34.07
N SER A 719 -19.02 24.44 35.00
CA SER A 719 -19.22 24.62 36.44
C SER A 719 -18.19 23.79 37.19
N ALA A 720 -18.03 24.03 38.50
CA ALA A 720 -17.19 23.19 39.34
C ALA A 720 -17.62 21.72 39.30
N ALA A 721 -18.91 21.44 39.11
CA ALA A 721 -19.46 20.09 38.99
C ALA A 721 -19.11 19.45 37.63
N SER A 722 -19.36 20.14 36.50
CA SER A 722 -19.08 19.56 35.17
C SER A 722 -17.58 19.36 34.93
N ILE A 723 -16.73 20.30 35.35
CA ILE A 723 -15.28 20.12 35.33
C ILE A 723 -14.83 19.03 36.31
N GLY A 724 -15.43 18.97 37.50
CA GLY A 724 -15.18 17.92 38.49
C GLY A 724 -15.47 16.52 37.96
N VAL A 725 -16.55 16.34 37.19
CA VAL A 725 -16.86 15.06 36.52
C VAL A 725 -15.73 14.65 35.57
N LEU A 726 -15.27 15.56 34.70
CA LEU A 726 -14.15 15.25 33.78
C LEU A 726 -12.86 14.89 34.52
N ARG A 727 -12.50 15.65 35.55
CA ARG A 727 -11.29 15.44 36.35
C ARG A 727 -11.34 14.16 37.18
N ASP A 728 -12.43 13.94 37.90
CA ASP A 728 -12.49 12.94 38.96
C ASP A 728 -12.98 11.59 38.44
N ARG A 729 -13.97 11.58 37.52
CA ARG A 729 -14.52 10.36 36.92
C ARG A 729 -13.71 9.89 35.73
N TYR A 730 -13.42 10.79 34.78
CA TYR A 730 -12.76 10.45 33.52
C TYR A 730 -11.24 10.65 33.53
N ARG A 731 -10.69 11.29 34.57
CA ARG A 731 -9.25 11.59 34.72
C ARG A 731 -8.71 12.53 33.63
N VAL A 732 -9.56 13.39 33.08
CA VAL A 732 -9.15 14.46 32.16
C VAL A 732 -8.25 15.44 32.90
N ARG A 733 -7.17 15.87 32.23
CA ARG A 733 -6.23 16.88 32.74
C ARG A 733 -6.21 18.15 31.91
N TRP A 734 -6.58 18.03 30.64
CA TRP A 734 -6.50 19.11 29.67
C TRP A 734 -7.82 19.27 28.94
N LEU A 735 -8.24 20.51 28.76
CA LEU A 735 -9.36 20.86 27.89
C LEU A 735 -8.80 21.55 26.65
N PHE A 736 -9.19 21.09 25.48
CA PHE A 736 -8.77 21.64 24.19
C PHE A 736 -9.99 22.22 23.48
N THR A 737 -10.02 23.53 23.29
CA THR A 737 -11.15 24.23 22.66
C THR A 737 -10.77 24.75 21.29
N GLU A 738 -11.76 24.83 20.40
CA GLU A 738 -11.73 25.63 19.18
C GLU A 738 -13.00 26.48 19.08
N ASP A 739 -12.82 27.80 18.99
CA ASP A 739 -13.87 28.81 19.12
C ASP A 739 -14.70 29.00 17.82
N ASP A 740 -14.20 28.51 16.67
CA ASP A 740 -14.76 28.79 15.33
C ASP A 740 -16.04 28.02 14.98
N ILE A 741 -16.27 26.85 15.58
CA ILE A 741 -17.37 25.94 15.21
C ILE A 741 -18.43 25.86 16.31
N MET A 742 -18.01 25.55 17.53
CA MET A 742 -18.88 25.45 18.70
C MET A 742 -18.24 26.20 19.86
N PRO A 743 -18.34 27.53 19.90
CA PRO A 743 -17.59 28.33 20.86
C PRO A 743 -17.87 27.87 22.29
N PRO A 744 -16.84 27.59 23.09
CA PRO A 744 -17.03 27.25 24.49
C PRO A 744 -17.65 28.44 25.23
N SER A 745 -18.32 28.17 26.35
CA SER A 745 -18.83 29.22 27.21
C SER A 745 -17.69 30.12 27.71
N PRO A 746 -17.84 31.45 27.69
CA PRO A 746 -16.84 32.39 28.21
C PRO A 746 -16.46 32.13 29.68
N GLU A 747 -17.35 31.49 30.42
CA GLU A 747 -17.23 31.13 31.82
C GLU A 747 -16.21 30.01 32.08
N LEU A 748 -15.73 29.30 31.05
CA LEU A 748 -14.78 28.19 31.17
C LEU A 748 -13.51 28.60 31.93
N SER A 749 -13.04 29.82 31.70
CA SER A 749 -11.86 30.40 32.36
C SER A 749 -11.98 30.56 33.88
N ARG A 750 -13.20 30.49 34.45
CA ARG A 750 -13.42 30.52 35.90
C ARG A 750 -13.15 29.16 36.57
N TYR A 751 -13.21 28.07 35.79
CA TYR A 751 -13.12 26.70 36.30
C TYR A 751 -11.90 25.93 35.78
N ALA A 752 -11.20 26.46 34.78
CA ALA A 752 -10.00 25.89 34.19
C ALA A 752 -8.95 26.98 33.92
N THR A 753 -7.67 26.66 34.09
CA THR A 753 -6.57 27.64 33.89
C THR A 753 -6.13 27.64 32.44
N LEU A 754 -6.20 28.79 31.75
CA LEU A 754 -5.67 28.92 30.39
C LEU A 754 -4.15 28.79 30.39
N MET A 755 -3.63 27.88 29.57
CA MET A 755 -2.20 27.59 29.48
C MET A 755 -1.60 28.00 28.13
N TYR A 756 -2.37 27.88 27.05
CA TYR A 756 -1.94 28.25 25.70
C TYR A 756 -3.14 28.70 24.86
N ARG A 757 -2.91 29.64 23.94
CA ARG A 757 -3.90 30.07 22.95
C ARG A 757 -3.19 30.35 21.61
N SER A 758 -3.74 29.83 20.53
CA SER A 758 -3.33 30.17 19.16
C SER A 758 -4.58 30.28 18.27
N GLY A 759 -4.80 31.47 17.71
CA GLY A 759 -6.01 31.78 16.94
C GLY A 759 -7.28 31.48 17.75
N ALA A 760 -8.17 30.70 17.15
CA ALA A 760 -9.42 30.24 17.78
C ALA A 760 -9.22 29.05 18.73
N CYS A 761 -8.02 28.48 18.85
CA CYS A 761 -7.77 27.33 19.71
C CYS A 761 -7.19 27.73 21.06
N ALA A 762 -7.63 27.08 22.14
CA ALA A 762 -7.07 27.27 23.47
C ALA A 762 -6.93 25.95 24.23
N VAL A 763 -5.91 25.89 25.09
CA VAL A 763 -5.62 24.74 25.96
C VAL A 763 -5.71 25.18 27.40
N TYR A 764 -6.56 24.52 28.17
CA TYR A 764 -6.75 24.76 29.59
C TYR A 764 -6.33 23.55 30.42
N ARG A 765 -5.91 23.79 31.67
CA ARG A 765 -5.60 22.78 32.67
C ARG A 765 -6.66 22.76 33.77
N ILE A 766 -7.04 21.56 34.23
CA ILE A 766 -8.05 21.32 35.29
C ILE A 766 -7.55 20.47 36.46
#